data_AF-A0AAW6JPA0-F1
#
_entry.id   AF-A0AAW6JPA0-F1
#
_cell.length_a   1.000
_cell.length_b   1.000
_cell.length_c   1.000
_cell.angle_alpha   90.00
_cell.angle_beta   90.00
_cell.angle_gamma   90.00
#
_symmetry.space_group_name_H-M   'P 1'
#
loop_
_entity.id
_entity.type
_entity.pdbx_description
1 polymer ?
#
loop_
_entity_poly.entity_id
_entity_poly.type
_entity_poly.pdbx_seq_one_letter_code
_entity_poly.pdbx_strand_id
1 'polypeptide(L)'
;MNGLKLFTWLDVRRIIRQKTNYGTNLPEGILKIRCYSDSLDIYIATEEDQGKVINHLKEWFKDWYQAEESVVCFDIGDATLPVGFITGEEPYITDIEIRPFWEEIAYLESESETETTIKKVVKLPEAYSEKCGLIAFYSFKGGVGRTLNLAAHLFALLDRAKELDHDIKVLVIDADLEAPGLTYWNASEKQQPEVSFINFLEVYHYSPIEREEALSFFAREVKKSAKNDSKSTIYFLPAFLKDEQLLDTPILPEHLVRGIDGVWEYGNALYDLGEVLDVDYIFIDLRAGLSEISSPIIFDPRIQRFLVTTINDQSIKGTSLVLKQIGKVAPSGADVKNKTYYDPAIIISMLKQEFKKLPNFDDATLKLRSAYVQPQEDNLLSDIEARLNIKETYFAENLLYVNNWEDARSELNVTSVVMGIAKEWAEGELSPTSVEEIILNPIKDRLEEVIRLRNLSQRYEYAENGEGEDLLVTEPLKNLASNYKEQLPCVVSIGAKGAGKTFNYVQLSRFKYWESFLEKIDNRSTSSELKTYIFPLLQTGNLLDKAKKVTNEARNNVREALSENVPEFSPDGFKTKIQKALSNVNWAEPEWTEFWINEISIATGINNENENVNDISIINRELKKKNLRIIFLFDGLENIFPEISSQPQQEKALRALIQNVPGQLAEIRQSNIGLIIFLRRDFLRYTIKQDLKQFENLYRPYDLSWDQDSFLRLVYWICSKANVIRANKDIIDSLSKKNITEELQNLWGKKLGADNSNEAYTDSWIFAALTDFNNRLQARDVVRLLYHAADITVENSHDSQLVKWFASRLLPPQAIRRAIEPCSRKKVDEAKEEYPTFKIWVDENLYKFTPEQKKIPFAVEELGMDQQTVRMLEEMGVIYEDTGKQDTARFYMPEIFREGLGFSLARGARPRVMVLKRKALGKGIL
;
A
#
# COMPACT_ATOMS: atom_id res chain seq x y z
N MET A 1 -50.67 -4.37 -26.06
CA MET A 1 -51.39 -4.86 -24.88
C MET A 1 -51.05 -6.33 -24.70
N ASN A 2 -50.13 -6.66 -23.80
CA ASN A 2 -49.92 -8.05 -23.39
C ASN A 2 -51.04 -8.41 -22.40
N GLY A 3 -51.71 -9.54 -22.62
CA GLY A 3 -52.70 -10.06 -21.67
C GLY A 3 -52.06 -10.37 -20.32
N LEU A 4 -52.84 -10.22 -19.24
CA LEU A 4 -52.47 -10.66 -17.90
C LEU A 4 -52.10 -12.15 -17.96
N LYS A 5 -50.97 -12.53 -17.34
CA LYS A 5 -50.55 -13.93 -17.17
C LYS A 5 -49.95 -14.12 -15.78
N LEU A 6 -50.41 -15.12 -15.05
CA LEU A 6 -49.99 -15.45 -13.69
C LEU A 6 -49.44 -16.87 -13.67
N PHE A 7 -48.13 -17.03 -13.52
CA PHE A 7 -47.52 -18.37 -13.42
C PHE A 7 -47.23 -18.77 -11.97
N THR A 8 -46.96 -17.79 -11.10
CA THR A 8 -46.60 -18.03 -9.70
C THR A 8 -47.15 -16.94 -8.80
N TRP A 9 -47.11 -17.19 -7.48
CA TRP A 9 -47.42 -16.20 -6.45
C TRP A 9 -46.58 -14.90 -6.59
N LEU A 10 -45.40 -14.96 -7.19
CA LEU A 10 -44.58 -13.77 -7.46
C LEU A 10 -45.27 -12.82 -8.45
N ASP A 11 -46.03 -13.32 -9.42
CA ASP A 11 -46.78 -12.49 -10.37
C ASP A 11 -47.95 -11.78 -9.67
N VAL A 12 -48.64 -12.50 -8.78
CA VAL A 12 -49.67 -11.94 -7.89
C VAL A 12 -49.07 -10.83 -7.02
N ARG A 13 -47.92 -11.09 -6.39
CA ARG A 13 -47.19 -10.10 -5.57
C ARG A 13 -46.81 -8.86 -6.37
N ARG A 14 -46.32 -9.01 -7.61
CA ARG A 14 -45.93 -7.90 -8.49
C ARG A 14 -47.12 -7.01 -8.84
N ILE A 15 -48.26 -7.61 -9.17
CA ILE A 15 -49.49 -6.86 -9.49
C ILE A 15 -49.96 -6.07 -8.26
N ILE A 16 -49.99 -6.72 -7.10
CA ILE A 16 -50.37 -6.04 -5.85
C ILE A 16 -49.43 -4.87 -5.58
N ARG A 17 -48.10 -5.09 -5.59
CA ARG A 17 -47.11 -4.02 -5.39
C ARG A 17 -47.29 -2.88 -6.38
N GLN A 18 -47.59 -3.17 -7.64
CA GLN A 18 -47.85 -2.15 -8.65
C GLN A 18 -49.13 -1.36 -8.35
N LYS A 19 -50.22 -2.04 -7.95
CA LYS A 19 -51.52 -1.41 -7.69
C LYS A 19 -51.56 -0.62 -6.39
N THR A 20 -50.69 -0.93 -5.44
CA THR A 20 -50.69 -0.32 -4.11
C THR A 20 -49.48 0.59 -3.86
N ASN A 21 -48.69 0.89 -4.90
CA ASN A 21 -47.45 1.68 -4.75
C ASN A 21 -46.52 1.08 -3.68
N TYR A 22 -46.17 -0.20 -3.82
CA TYR A 22 -45.46 -1.03 -2.83
C TYR A 22 -46.17 -1.16 -1.45
N GLY A 23 -47.47 -0.85 -1.39
CA GLY A 23 -48.28 -0.89 -0.18
C GLY A 23 -48.44 0.47 0.50
N THR A 24 -47.81 1.52 -0.01
CA THR A 24 -47.91 2.88 0.57
C THR A 24 -49.25 3.55 0.27
N ASN A 25 -49.99 3.01 -0.71
CA ASN A 25 -51.34 3.44 -1.08
C ASN A 25 -52.28 2.22 -1.10
N LEU A 26 -52.74 1.80 0.07
CA LEU A 26 -53.71 0.70 0.18
C LEU A 26 -55.14 1.19 -0.13
N PRO A 27 -55.92 0.44 -0.94
CA PRO A 27 -57.33 0.73 -1.16
C PRO A 27 -58.16 0.66 0.12
N GLU A 28 -59.33 1.29 0.09
CA GLU A 28 -60.29 1.27 1.20
C GLU A 28 -60.66 -0.17 1.60
N GLY A 29 -60.72 -0.43 2.91
CA GLY A 29 -61.07 -1.74 3.47
C GLY A 29 -59.89 -2.71 3.60
N ILE A 30 -58.71 -2.39 3.04
CA ILE A 30 -57.48 -3.19 3.18
C ILE A 30 -56.56 -2.55 4.21
N LEU A 31 -56.24 -3.28 5.29
CA LEU A 31 -55.25 -2.85 6.29
C LEU A 31 -53.82 -3.26 5.91
N LYS A 32 -53.67 -4.47 5.39
CA LYS A 32 -52.37 -5.07 5.06
C LYS A 32 -52.54 -6.23 4.11
N ILE A 33 -51.57 -6.47 3.25
CA ILE A 33 -51.53 -7.63 2.36
C ILE A 33 -50.20 -8.37 2.57
N ARG A 34 -50.26 -9.69 2.76
CA ARG A 34 -49.08 -10.55 2.75
C ARG A 34 -49.25 -11.65 1.70
N CYS A 35 -48.29 -11.75 0.80
CA CYS A 35 -48.30 -12.75 -0.26
C CYS A 35 -47.17 -13.74 -0.02
N TYR A 36 -47.53 -14.98 0.29
CA TYR A 36 -46.65 -16.12 0.51
C TYR A 36 -46.68 -17.05 -0.69
N SER A 37 -45.85 -18.11 -0.65
CA SER A 37 -45.83 -19.12 -1.71
C SER A 37 -47.11 -19.94 -1.81
N ASP A 38 -47.87 -20.04 -0.72
CA ASP A 38 -49.02 -20.91 -0.52
C ASP A 38 -50.31 -20.16 -0.17
N SER A 39 -50.26 -18.87 0.16
CA SER A 39 -51.46 -18.05 0.37
C SER A 39 -51.26 -16.56 0.05
N LEU A 40 -52.38 -15.88 -0.22
CA LEU A 40 -52.51 -14.43 -0.21
C LEU A 40 -53.39 -14.03 0.99
N ASP A 41 -52.78 -13.50 2.04
CA ASP A 41 -53.47 -13.09 3.25
C ASP A 41 -53.77 -11.60 3.21
N ILE A 42 -55.04 -11.23 3.34
CA ILE A 42 -55.51 -9.85 3.35
C ILE A 42 -56.16 -9.54 4.69
N TYR A 43 -55.61 -8.55 5.37
CA TYR A 43 -56.05 -8.11 6.68
C TYR A 43 -57.08 -7.01 6.48
N ILE A 44 -58.25 -7.17 7.11
CA ILE A 44 -59.40 -6.27 7.00
C ILE A 44 -59.87 -5.86 8.40
N ALA A 45 -60.39 -4.64 8.53
CA ALA A 45 -60.83 -4.11 9.83
C ALA A 45 -62.11 -4.80 10.32
N THR A 46 -63.07 -5.01 9.41
CA THR A 46 -64.36 -5.63 9.71
C THR A 46 -64.74 -6.63 8.62
N GLU A 47 -65.62 -7.60 8.91
CA GLU A 47 -66.15 -8.52 7.91
C GLU A 47 -66.91 -7.78 6.79
N GLU A 48 -67.48 -6.60 7.07
CA GLU A 48 -68.18 -5.78 6.08
C GLU A 48 -67.25 -5.26 4.96
N ASP A 49 -65.95 -5.08 5.27
CA ASP A 49 -64.96 -4.63 4.30
C ASP A 49 -64.57 -5.72 3.30
N GLN A 50 -64.82 -7.00 3.60
CA GLN A 50 -64.49 -8.12 2.70
C GLN A 50 -65.11 -7.94 1.32
N GLY A 51 -66.35 -7.44 1.23
CA GLY A 51 -67.01 -7.16 -0.03
C GLY A 51 -66.28 -6.10 -0.88
N LYS A 52 -65.72 -5.06 -0.24
CA LYS A 52 -64.91 -4.04 -0.92
C LYS A 52 -63.60 -4.61 -1.43
N VAL A 53 -62.91 -5.40 -0.60
CA VAL A 53 -61.64 -6.06 -0.97
C VAL A 53 -61.82 -7.03 -2.14
N ILE A 54 -62.90 -7.84 -2.14
CA ILE A 54 -63.25 -8.72 -3.26
C ILE A 54 -63.39 -7.93 -4.57
N ASN A 55 -63.99 -6.72 -4.53
CA ASN A 55 -64.10 -5.88 -5.72
C ASN A 55 -62.73 -5.39 -6.21
N HIS A 56 -61.82 -4.99 -5.31
CA HIS A 56 -60.45 -4.64 -5.68
C HIS A 56 -59.70 -5.83 -6.29
N LEU A 57 -59.81 -7.03 -5.72
CA LEU A 57 -59.19 -8.23 -6.27
C LEU A 57 -59.75 -8.60 -7.65
N LYS A 58 -61.07 -8.48 -7.87
CA LYS A 58 -61.69 -8.65 -9.19
C LYS A 58 -61.18 -7.61 -10.18
N GLU A 59 -60.96 -6.37 -9.76
CA GLU A 59 -60.39 -5.34 -10.63
C GLU A 59 -58.93 -5.64 -10.99
N TRP A 60 -58.13 -6.09 -10.02
CA TRP A 60 -56.71 -6.35 -10.18
C TRP A 60 -56.44 -7.60 -11.03
N PHE A 61 -57.15 -8.69 -10.75
CA PHE A 61 -56.90 -10.01 -11.32
C PHE A 61 -57.94 -10.45 -12.36
N LYS A 62 -59.07 -9.75 -12.49
CA LYS A 62 -60.14 -10.07 -13.44
C LYS A 62 -60.58 -11.54 -13.26
N ASP A 63 -60.73 -12.27 -14.36
CA ASP A 63 -61.18 -13.67 -14.38
C ASP A 63 -60.23 -14.64 -13.65
N TRP A 64 -58.98 -14.24 -13.37
CA TRP A 64 -58.05 -15.06 -12.59
C TRP A 64 -58.42 -15.11 -11.12
N TYR A 65 -59.25 -14.19 -10.60
CA TYR A 65 -59.73 -14.28 -9.21
C TYR A 65 -61.14 -14.87 -9.15
N GLN A 66 -61.24 -16.08 -8.61
CA GLN A 66 -62.50 -16.78 -8.39
C GLN A 66 -62.99 -16.50 -6.97
N ALA A 67 -63.90 -15.53 -6.85
CA ALA A 67 -64.41 -15.07 -5.55
C ALA A 67 -65.19 -16.16 -4.78
N GLU A 68 -65.86 -17.08 -5.48
CA GLU A 68 -66.63 -18.17 -4.85
C GLU A 68 -65.73 -19.16 -4.10
N GLU A 69 -64.59 -19.50 -4.71
CA GLU A 69 -63.59 -20.40 -4.12
C GLU A 69 -62.53 -19.65 -3.30
N SER A 70 -62.52 -18.31 -3.37
CA SER A 70 -61.49 -17.43 -2.79
C SER A 70 -60.08 -17.84 -3.21
N VAL A 71 -59.86 -18.01 -4.50
CA VAL A 71 -58.56 -18.36 -5.07
C VAL A 71 -58.18 -17.46 -6.24
N VAL A 72 -56.87 -17.26 -6.44
CA VAL A 72 -56.31 -16.74 -7.68
C VAL A 72 -55.79 -17.92 -8.51
N CYS A 73 -56.36 -18.13 -9.70
CA CYS A 73 -55.92 -19.16 -10.63
C CYS A 73 -54.60 -18.77 -11.31
N PHE A 74 -53.76 -19.75 -11.63
CA PHE A 74 -52.57 -19.59 -12.45
C PHE A 74 -52.77 -20.16 -13.85
N ASP A 75 -52.01 -19.67 -14.82
CA ASP A 75 -52.01 -20.17 -16.20
C ASP A 75 -51.18 -21.46 -16.36
N ILE A 76 -50.64 -22.00 -15.26
CA ILE A 76 -49.87 -23.25 -15.23
C ILE A 76 -50.71 -24.41 -14.68
N GLY A 77 -51.39 -25.12 -15.59
CA GLY A 77 -52.29 -26.21 -15.22
C GLY A 77 -53.47 -25.71 -14.39
N ASP A 78 -53.90 -26.49 -13.42
CA ASP A 78 -55.00 -26.16 -12.50
C ASP A 78 -54.49 -25.56 -11.17
N ALA A 79 -53.28 -24.98 -11.16
CA ALA A 79 -52.69 -24.44 -9.95
C ALA A 79 -53.43 -23.17 -9.50
N THR A 80 -53.63 -23.03 -8.19
CA THR A 80 -54.31 -21.89 -7.58
C THR A 80 -53.56 -21.39 -6.34
N LEU A 81 -53.78 -20.12 -6.00
CA LEU A 81 -53.31 -19.48 -4.77
C LEU A 81 -54.52 -19.09 -3.90
N PRO A 82 -54.71 -19.74 -2.74
CA PRO A 82 -55.75 -19.38 -1.79
C PRO A 82 -55.65 -17.92 -1.33
N VAL A 83 -56.80 -17.26 -1.19
CA VAL A 83 -56.93 -15.90 -0.64
C VAL A 83 -57.61 -15.98 0.72
N GLY A 84 -56.86 -15.67 1.78
CA GLY A 84 -57.35 -15.63 3.16
C GLY A 84 -57.72 -14.21 3.58
N PHE A 85 -58.89 -14.05 4.22
CA PHE A 85 -59.29 -12.80 4.85
C PHE A 85 -59.14 -12.91 6.37
N ILE A 86 -58.38 -12.00 6.98
CA ILE A 86 -58.05 -12.02 8.40
C ILE A 86 -58.67 -10.79 9.06
N THR A 87 -59.58 -11.02 10.02
CA THR A 87 -60.31 -9.99 10.78
C THR A 87 -59.81 -9.89 12.23
N GLY A 88 -59.86 -8.70 12.82
CA GLY A 88 -59.67 -8.53 14.27
C GLY A 88 -58.27 -8.09 14.71
N GLU A 89 -57.40 -7.69 13.78
CA GLU A 89 -56.21 -6.89 14.13
C GLU A 89 -56.59 -5.41 14.16
N GLU A 90 -56.20 -4.70 15.23
CA GLU A 90 -56.28 -3.24 15.25
C GLU A 90 -55.42 -2.65 14.12
N PRO A 91 -55.84 -1.55 13.47
CA PRO A 91 -55.07 -0.91 12.40
C PRO A 91 -53.73 -0.43 12.95
N TYR A 92 -52.70 -1.26 12.83
CA TYR A 92 -51.32 -0.87 13.10
C TYR A 92 -50.80 -0.16 11.86
N ILE A 93 -51.04 1.16 11.78
CA ILE A 93 -50.43 2.03 10.77
C ILE A 93 -48.95 2.16 11.13
N THR A 94 -48.14 1.16 10.80
CA THR A 94 -46.71 1.39 10.60
C THR A 94 -46.56 1.94 9.19
N ASP A 95 -46.07 3.18 9.08
CA ASP A 95 -45.56 3.70 7.82
C ASP A 95 -44.62 2.64 7.23
N ILE A 96 -44.89 2.19 6.00
CA ILE A 96 -44.03 1.22 5.31
C ILE A 96 -42.72 1.92 5.02
N GLU A 97 -41.67 1.52 5.74
CA GLU A 97 -40.33 2.05 5.54
C GLU A 97 -39.73 1.42 4.26
N ILE A 98 -39.70 2.21 3.19
CA ILE A 98 -39.16 1.76 1.90
C ILE A 98 -37.64 1.73 1.97
N ARG A 99 -37.06 0.55 1.74
CA ARG A 99 -35.62 0.35 1.70
C ARG A 99 -35.07 0.69 0.31
N PRO A 100 -33.81 1.13 0.21
CA PRO A 100 -33.19 1.46 -1.06
C PRO A 100 -32.75 0.21 -1.85
N PHE A 101 -33.69 -0.70 -2.11
CA PHE A 101 -33.51 -1.89 -2.94
C PHE A 101 -34.24 -1.73 -4.26
N TRP A 102 -33.73 -2.38 -5.31
CA TRP A 102 -34.35 -2.36 -6.63
C TRP A 102 -35.78 -2.89 -6.56
N GLU A 103 -35.99 -4.00 -5.84
CA GLU A 103 -37.30 -4.63 -5.74
C GLU A 103 -38.38 -3.80 -5.02
N GLU A 104 -37.99 -2.80 -4.22
CA GLU A 104 -38.93 -1.93 -3.51
C GLU A 104 -39.19 -0.66 -4.33
N ILE A 105 -38.12 0.01 -4.76
CA ILE A 105 -38.20 1.25 -5.53
C ILE A 105 -38.86 1.02 -6.90
N ALA A 106 -38.75 -0.17 -7.49
CA ALA A 106 -39.34 -0.50 -8.80
C ALA A 106 -40.83 -0.19 -8.89
N TYR A 107 -41.58 -0.35 -7.80
CA TYR A 107 -43.04 -0.21 -7.76
C TYR A 107 -43.52 1.17 -7.30
N LEU A 108 -42.60 2.07 -6.95
CA LEU A 108 -42.97 3.44 -6.60
C LEU A 108 -43.43 4.21 -7.85
N GLU A 109 -44.53 4.95 -7.76
CA GLU A 109 -45.01 5.84 -8.83
C GLU A 109 -44.10 7.08 -8.96
N SER A 110 -43.79 7.47 -10.19
CA SER A 110 -43.14 8.75 -10.49
C SER A 110 -44.19 9.84 -10.61
N GLU A 111 -43.87 11.08 -10.22
CA GLU A 111 -44.75 12.27 -10.05
C GLU A 111 -45.66 12.69 -11.23
N SER A 112 -45.78 11.93 -12.31
CA SER A 112 -46.37 12.37 -13.58
C SER A 112 -47.76 11.81 -13.92
N GLU A 113 -48.45 11.04 -13.07
CA GLU A 113 -49.70 10.36 -13.50
C GLU A 113 -51.00 10.69 -12.76
N THR A 114 -51.02 11.37 -11.61
CA THR A 114 -52.30 11.87 -11.04
C THR A 114 -52.14 13.15 -10.21
N GLU A 115 -53.06 14.10 -10.41
CA GLU A 115 -53.14 15.37 -9.70
C GLU A 115 -53.59 15.20 -8.24
N THR A 116 -53.13 16.15 -7.43
CA THR A 116 -53.49 16.47 -6.03
C THR A 116 -52.76 15.70 -4.92
N THR A 117 -51.67 16.33 -4.45
CA THR A 117 -51.08 16.19 -3.10
C THR A 117 -50.64 14.79 -2.68
N ILE A 118 -49.39 14.41 -2.99
CA ILE A 118 -48.77 13.17 -2.48
C ILE A 118 -47.48 13.50 -1.74
N LYS A 119 -47.37 13.01 -0.50
CA LYS A 119 -46.19 13.08 0.38
C LYS A 119 -45.03 12.29 -0.25
N LYS A 120 -43.79 12.80 -0.19
CA LYS A 120 -42.59 11.99 -0.50
C LYS A 120 -42.64 10.69 0.30
N VAL A 121 -42.84 9.57 -0.39
CA VAL A 121 -43.05 8.25 0.21
C VAL A 121 -41.75 7.72 0.84
N VAL A 122 -40.60 8.08 0.28
CA VAL A 122 -39.27 7.73 0.81
C VAL A 122 -38.68 8.94 1.53
N LYS A 123 -38.35 8.76 2.82
CA LYS A 123 -37.61 9.75 3.60
C LYS A 123 -36.13 9.68 3.22
N LEU A 124 -35.60 10.78 2.65
CA LEU A 124 -34.18 10.90 2.35
C LEU A 124 -33.35 10.94 3.65
N PRO A 125 -32.11 10.43 3.64
CA PRO A 125 -31.26 10.43 4.82
C PRO A 125 -30.79 11.84 5.19
N GLU A 126 -30.48 12.06 6.47
CA GLU A 126 -29.85 13.31 6.92
C GLU A 126 -28.47 13.47 6.28
N ALA A 127 -28.13 14.71 5.92
CA ALA A 127 -26.86 15.04 5.29
C ALA A 127 -25.67 14.80 6.23
N TYR A 128 -24.54 14.38 5.66
CA TYR A 128 -23.31 14.22 6.43
C TYR A 128 -22.75 15.59 6.86
N SER A 129 -22.03 15.62 7.99
CA SER A 129 -21.13 16.76 8.28
C SER A 129 -20.01 16.77 7.23
N GLU A 130 -19.61 17.93 6.71
CA GLU A 130 -18.74 18.09 5.52
C GLU A 130 -17.29 17.53 5.60
N LYS A 131 -17.00 16.55 6.46
CA LYS A 131 -15.64 16.06 6.70
C LYS A 131 -15.14 15.02 5.70
N CYS A 132 -16.01 14.16 5.16
CA CYS A 132 -15.61 13.05 4.29
C CYS A 132 -16.53 12.92 3.07
N GLY A 133 -15.99 13.09 1.86
CA GLY A 133 -16.71 12.95 0.59
C GLY A 133 -16.79 11.50 0.09
N LEU A 134 -17.98 10.99 -0.18
CA LEU A 134 -18.18 9.62 -0.72
C LEU A 134 -18.44 9.70 -2.24
N ILE A 135 -17.63 8.98 -3.02
CA ILE A 135 -17.71 8.92 -4.48
C ILE A 135 -17.84 7.47 -4.94
N ALA A 136 -18.93 7.15 -5.64
CA ALA A 136 -19.21 5.81 -6.13
C ALA A 136 -19.19 5.73 -7.66
N PHE A 137 -18.58 4.68 -8.19
CA PHE A 137 -18.55 4.37 -9.61
C PHE A 137 -19.41 3.14 -9.88
N TYR A 138 -20.36 3.25 -10.80
CA TYR A 138 -21.33 2.20 -11.11
C TYR A 138 -21.52 2.03 -12.62
N SER A 139 -21.92 0.84 -13.06
CA SER A 139 -22.39 0.63 -14.43
C SER A 139 -23.49 -0.44 -14.50
N PHE A 140 -24.45 -0.28 -15.42
CA PHE A 140 -25.42 -1.35 -15.67
C PHE A 140 -24.76 -2.55 -16.38
N LYS A 141 -23.92 -2.28 -17.37
CA LYS A 141 -23.20 -3.31 -18.13
C LYS A 141 -21.77 -3.44 -17.60
N GLY A 142 -21.29 -4.67 -17.46
CA GLY A 142 -19.88 -4.95 -17.12
C GLY A 142 -18.92 -4.62 -18.27
N GLY A 143 -17.66 -4.34 -17.94
CA GLY A 143 -16.60 -4.11 -18.93
C GLY A 143 -16.65 -2.76 -19.65
N VAL A 144 -17.33 -1.76 -19.08
CA VAL A 144 -17.40 -0.40 -19.65
C VAL A 144 -16.36 0.57 -19.09
N GLY A 145 -15.38 0.08 -18.31
CA GLY A 145 -14.30 0.92 -17.76
C GLY A 145 -14.67 1.67 -16.47
N ARG A 146 -15.58 1.13 -15.65
CA ARG A 146 -15.95 1.64 -14.31
C ARG A 146 -14.71 1.83 -13.42
N THR A 147 -13.95 0.75 -13.22
CA THR A 147 -12.70 0.72 -12.44
C THR A 147 -11.63 1.69 -12.96
N LEU A 148 -11.51 1.84 -14.28
CA LEU A 148 -10.57 2.80 -14.89
C LEU A 148 -10.97 4.26 -14.63
N ASN A 149 -12.27 4.56 -14.66
CA ASN A 149 -12.74 5.91 -14.34
C ASN A 149 -12.50 6.22 -12.86
N LEU A 150 -12.74 5.27 -11.96
CA LEU A 150 -12.40 5.43 -10.54
C LEU A 150 -10.91 5.75 -10.35
N ALA A 151 -10.02 4.94 -10.95
CA ALA A 151 -8.58 5.15 -10.88
C ALA A 151 -8.18 6.52 -11.46
N ALA A 152 -8.77 6.95 -12.57
CA ALA A 152 -8.51 8.26 -13.15
C ALA A 152 -8.90 9.41 -12.22
N HIS A 153 -10.07 9.35 -11.58
CA HIS A 153 -10.53 10.38 -10.65
C HIS A 153 -9.66 10.42 -9.39
N LEU A 154 -9.28 9.25 -8.86
CA LEU A 154 -8.30 9.16 -7.77
C LEU A 154 -6.98 9.84 -8.14
N PHE A 155 -6.38 9.49 -9.29
CA PHE A 155 -5.10 10.07 -9.70
C PHE A 155 -5.19 11.56 -9.98
N ALA A 156 -6.29 12.04 -10.56
CA ALA A 156 -6.50 13.46 -10.80
C ALA A 156 -6.62 14.25 -9.48
N LEU A 157 -7.30 13.68 -8.49
CA LEU A 157 -7.42 14.28 -7.15
C LEU A 157 -6.06 14.38 -6.46
N LEU A 158 -5.26 13.31 -6.52
CA LEU A 158 -3.90 13.28 -5.96
C LEU A 158 -2.96 14.26 -6.67
N ASP A 159 -3.00 14.29 -8.01
CA ASP A 159 -2.23 15.26 -8.81
C ASP A 159 -2.61 16.69 -8.43
N ARG A 160 -3.91 16.96 -8.25
CA ARG A 160 -4.41 18.28 -7.87
C ARG A 160 -4.01 18.68 -6.45
N ALA A 161 -4.14 17.79 -5.48
CA ALA A 161 -3.67 18.03 -4.11
C ALA A 161 -2.19 18.36 -4.07
N LYS A 162 -1.39 17.62 -4.85
CA LYS A 162 0.04 17.86 -5.02
C LYS A 162 0.36 19.21 -5.64
N GLU A 163 -0.36 19.62 -6.69
CA GLU A 163 -0.20 20.95 -7.30
C GLU A 163 -0.44 22.08 -6.30
N LEU A 164 -1.33 21.86 -5.33
CA LEU A 164 -1.70 22.82 -4.30
C LEU A 164 -0.89 22.69 -3.00
N ASP A 165 0.08 21.78 -2.97
CA ASP A 165 0.84 21.41 -1.77
C ASP A 165 -0.07 21.04 -0.56
N HIS A 166 -1.26 20.51 -0.86
CA HIS A 166 -2.28 20.12 0.10
C HIS A 166 -2.16 18.63 0.45
N ASP A 167 -2.26 18.30 1.74
CA ASP A 167 -2.35 16.90 2.19
C ASP A 167 -3.82 16.47 2.11
N ILE A 168 -4.06 15.31 1.53
CA ILE A 168 -5.37 14.66 1.52
C ILE A 168 -5.20 13.17 1.82
N LYS A 169 -6.18 12.59 2.48
CA LYS A 169 -6.25 11.17 2.77
C LYS A 169 -7.45 10.57 2.06
N VAL A 170 -7.23 9.46 1.37
CA VAL A 170 -8.24 8.83 0.52
C VAL A 170 -8.35 7.36 0.87
N LEU A 171 -9.57 6.85 1.08
CA LEU A 171 -9.86 5.43 1.14
C LEU A 171 -10.43 4.97 -0.21
N VAL A 172 -9.92 3.87 -0.74
CA VAL A 172 -10.44 3.23 -1.95
C VAL A 172 -10.98 1.85 -1.58
N ILE A 173 -12.24 1.59 -1.92
CA ILE A 173 -12.96 0.35 -1.59
C ILE A 173 -13.34 -0.36 -2.88
N ASP A 174 -12.94 -1.62 -3.01
CA ASP A 174 -13.48 -2.53 -4.03
C ASP A 174 -14.74 -3.21 -3.48
N ALA A 175 -15.91 -2.69 -3.86
CA ALA A 175 -17.22 -3.17 -3.40
C ALA A 175 -17.87 -4.14 -4.41
N ASP A 176 -17.14 -4.62 -5.41
CA ASP A 176 -17.61 -5.62 -6.37
C ASP A 176 -17.37 -7.04 -5.82
N LEU A 177 -18.30 -7.53 -5.00
CA LEU A 177 -18.21 -8.85 -4.34
C LEU A 177 -18.43 -10.06 -5.27
N GLU A 178 -18.34 -9.89 -6.59
CA GLU A 178 -18.53 -10.99 -7.56
C GLU A 178 -17.41 -11.03 -8.61
N ALA A 179 -16.89 -9.89 -9.06
CA ALA A 179 -15.71 -9.80 -9.93
C ALA A 179 -14.86 -8.55 -9.60
N PRO A 180 -14.16 -8.54 -8.45
CA PRO A 180 -13.46 -7.37 -7.91
C PRO A 180 -12.15 -7.05 -8.65
N GLY A 181 -12.21 -6.10 -9.59
CA GLY A 181 -11.07 -5.74 -10.43
C GLY A 181 -9.92 -5.08 -9.67
N LEU A 182 -10.22 -4.14 -8.76
CA LEU A 182 -9.20 -3.41 -8.00
C LEU A 182 -8.48 -4.31 -7.00
N THR A 183 -9.15 -5.30 -6.44
CA THR A 183 -8.58 -6.29 -5.53
C THR A 183 -7.48 -7.08 -6.22
N TYR A 184 -7.72 -7.52 -7.47
CA TYR A 184 -6.68 -8.18 -8.26
C TYR A 184 -5.55 -7.23 -8.67
N TRP A 185 -5.84 -5.97 -8.98
CA TRP A 185 -4.78 -4.98 -9.24
C TRP A 185 -3.89 -4.77 -8.02
N ASN A 186 -4.51 -4.65 -6.83
CA ASN A 186 -3.79 -4.42 -5.61
C ASN A 186 -2.98 -5.64 -5.17
N ALA A 187 -3.32 -6.87 -5.56
CA ALA A 187 -2.60 -8.09 -5.15
C ALA A 187 -1.09 -8.09 -5.48
N SER A 188 -0.66 -7.28 -6.45
CA SER A 188 0.76 -7.11 -6.84
C SER A 188 1.57 -6.20 -5.91
N GLU A 189 0.90 -5.50 -4.99
CA GLU A 189 1.47 -4.45 -4.16
C GLU A 189 2.19 -5.02 -2.94
N LYS A 190 3.29 -4.37 -2.53
CA LYS A 190 4.13 -4.85 -1.41
C LYS A 190 3.39 -4.86 -0.07
N GLN A 191 2.49 -3.92 0.14
CA GLN A 191 1.68 -3.78 1.35
C GLN A 191 0.23 -4.12 1.04
N GLN A 192 -0.28 -5.16 1.70
CA GLN A 192 -1.67 -5.58 1.63
C GLN A 192 -2.36 -5.27 2.96
N PRO A 193 -3.64 -4.85 2.95
CA PRO A 193 -4.42 -4.79 4.17
C PRO A 193 -4.69 -6.20 4.72
N GLU A 194 -4.79 -6.30 6.05
CA GLU A 194 -5.09 -7.54 6.76
C GLU A 194 -6.60 -7.78 6.93
N VAL A 195 -7.42 -6.85 6.43
CA VAL A 195 -8.89 -6.90 6.44
C VAL A 195 -9.43 -6.59 5.05
N SER A 196 -10.61 -7.16 4.74
CA SER A 196 -11.32 -6.93 3.49
C SER A 196 -12.68 -6.27 3.70
N PHE A 197 -13.31 -5.86 2.61
CA PHE A 197 -14.65 -5.28 2.60
C PHE A 197 -15.70 -6.30 3.05
N ILE A 198 -15.56 -7.58 2.69
CA ILE A 198 -16.40 -8.65 3.25
C ILE A 198 -16.25 -8.70 4.77
N ASN A 199 -15.02 -8.68 5.30
CA ASN A 199 -14.82 -8.69 6.75
C ASN A 199 -15.43 -7.45 7.42
N PHE A 200 -15.33 -6.29 6.78
CA PHE A 200 -15.94 -5.06 7.28
C PHE A 200 -17.45 -5.21 7.39
N LEU A 201 -18.12 -5.66 6.33
CA LEU A 201 -19.57 -5.88 6.32
C LEU A 201 -19.98 -6.95 7.35
N GLU A 202 -19.25 -8.06 7.44
CA GLU A 202 -19.51 -9.13 8.42
C GLU A 202 -19.42 -8.61 9.85
N VAL A 203 -18.33 -7.92 10.19
CA VAL A 203 -18.14 -7.42 11.55
C VAL A 203 -19.09 -6.27 11.84
N TYR A 204 -19.37 -5.38 10.89
CA TYR A 204 -20.31 -4.28 11.11
C TYR A 204 -21.72 -4.79 11.49
N HIS A 205 -22.15 -5.92 10.91
CA HIS A 205 -23.48 -6.51 11.18
C HIS A 205 -23.48 -7.58 12.29
N TYR A 206 -22.40 -8.34 12.45
CA TYR A 206 -22.28 -9.46 13.39
C TYR A 206 -21.16 -9.26 14.41
N SER A 207 -20.88 -8.01 14.78
CA SER A 207 -19.78 -7.69 15.70
C SER A 207 -19.95 -8.42 17.04
N PRO A 208 -18.91 -9.12 17.53
CA PRO A 208 -18.89 -9.66 18.89
C PRO A 208 -18.58 -8.60 19.96
N ILE A 209 -18.28 -7.37 19.54
CA ILE A 209 -17.91 -6.21 20.38
C ILE A 209 -18.76 -4.99 20.00
N GLU A 210 -18.66 -3.91 20.77
CA GLU A 210 -19.36 -2.66 20.46
C GLU A 210 -18.95 -2.10 19.09
N ARG A 211 -19.91 -1.49 18.38
CA ARG A 211 -19.74 -1.04 17.00
C ARG A 211 -18.60 -0.02 16.83
N GLU A 212 -18.46 0.92 17.76
CA GLU A 212 -17.39 1.92 17.75
C GLU A 212 -16.00 1.29 17.89
N GLU A 213 -15.89 0.24 18.71
CA GLU A 213 -14.65 -0.51 18.92
C GLU A 213 -14.30 -1.34 17.67
N ALA A 214 -15.31 -1.93 17.03
CA ALA A 214 -15.16 -2.63 15.75
C ALA A 214 -14.70 -1.69 14.63
N LEU A 215 -15.31 -0.51 14.49
CA LEU A 215 -14.90 0.50 13.52
C LEU A 215 -13.46 0.97 13.76
N SER A 216 -13.10 1.20 15.02
CA SER A 216 -11.73 1.56 15.42
C SER A 216 -10.72 0.47 15.07
N PHE A 217 -11.09 -0.80 15.27
CA PHE A 217 -10.29 -1.94 14.84
C PHE A 217 -10.09 -1.93 13.33
N PHE A 218 -11.16 -1.82 12.53
CA PHE A 218 -11.05 -1.80 11.07
C PHE A 218 -10.22 -0.63 10.57
N ALA A 219 -10.44 0.56 11.11
CA ALA A 219 -9.66 1.74 10.76
C ALA A 219 -8.15 1.52 11.03
N ARG A 220 -7.80 0.89 12.14
CA ARG A 220 -6.40 0.55 12.46
C ARG A 220 -5.83 -0.45 11.47
N GLU A 221 -6.55 -1.53 11.17
CA GLU A 221 -6.09 -2.57 10.26
C GLU A 221 -5.91 -2.05 8.83
N VAL A 222 -6.83 -1.21 8.35
CA VAL A 222 -6.73 -0.54 7.05
C VAL A 222 -5.53 0.42 7.01
N LYS A 223 -5.26 1.16 8.10
CA LYS A 223 -4.12 2.08 8.22
C LYS A 223 -2.75 1.39 8.07
N LYS A 224 -2.64 0.09 8.33
CA LYS A 224 -1.38 -0.66 8.11
C LYS A 224 -0.98 -0.78 6.64
N SER A 225 -1.93 -0.59 5.72
CA SER A 225 -1.73 -0.67 4.27
C SER A 225 -1.55 0.69 3.58
N ALA A 226 -1.27 1.74 4.37
CA ALA A 226 -1.15 3.11 3.89
C ALA A 226 -0.07 3.28 2.81
N LYS A 227 -0.44 3.84 1.67
CA LYS A 227 0.48 4.25 0.61
C LYS A 227 0.54 5.76 0.53
N ASN A 228 1.75 6.32 0.43
CA ASN A 228 1.91 7.76 0.28
C ASN A 228 2.13 8.10 -1.20
N ASP A 229 1.33 9.01 -1.76
CA ASP A 229 1.62 9.73 -3.00
C ASP A 229 1.86 11.19 -2.65
N SER A 230 3.12 11.60 -2.70
CA SER A 230 3.53 12.96 -2.29
C SER A 230 3.19 13.21 -0.81
N LYS A 231 2.40 14.24 -0.48
CA LYS A 231 1.93 14.47 0.90
C LYS A 231 0.68 13.67 1.25
N SER A 232 -0.05 13.19 0.25
CA SER A 232 -1.33 12.52 0.41
C SER A 232 -1.17 11.05 0.80
N THR A 233 -2.10 10.54 1.60
CA THR A 233 -2.15 9.12 2.00
C THR A 233 -3.32 8.42 1.33
N ILE A 234 -3.08 7.22 0.82
CA ILE A 234 -4.07 6.36 0.16
C ILE A 234 -4.18 5.08 0.96
N TYR A 235 -5.39 4.74 1.37
CA TYR A 235 -5.77 3.46 1.95
C TYR A 235 -6.55 2.65 0.93
N PHE A 236 -6.40 1.32 0.97
CA PHE A 236 -7.15 0.42 0.09
C PHE A 236 -7.84 -0.66 0.92
N LEU A 237 -9.10 -0.94 0.61
CA LEU A 237 -9.89 -2.01 1.20
C LEU A 237 -10.33 -2.97 0.08
N PRO A 238 -9.68 -4.14 -0.08
CA PRO A 238 -10.02 -5.13 -1.10
C PRO A 238 -11.37 -5.76 -0.80
N ALA A 239 -12.02 -6.32 -1.81
CA ALA A 239 -13.25 -7.08 -1.64
C ALA A 239 -13.06 -8.29 -0.71
N PHE A 240 -11.95 -9.03 -0.89
CA PHE A 240 -11.61 -10.23 -0.12
C PHE A 240 -10.08 -10.37 0.07
N LEU A 241 -9.66 -11.21 1.03
CA LEU A 241 -8.24 -11.55 1.25
C LEU A 241 -7.87 -12.94 0.71
N LYS A 242 -8.83 -13.88 0.73
CA LYS A 242 -8.68 -15.25 0.21
C LYS A 242 -9.88 -15.62 -0.67
N ASP A 243 -9.64 -16.44 -1.69
CA ASP A 243 -10.67 -16.84 -2.65
C ASP A 243 -11.90 -17.46 -1.97
N GLU A 244 -11.72 -18.18 -0.86
CA GLU A 244 -12.83 -18.79 -0.12
C GLU A 244 -13.82 -17.75 0.43
N GLN A 245 -13.36 -16.56 0.81
CA GLN A 245 -14.26 -15.49 1.29
C GLN A 245 -15.18 -14.96 0.18
N LEU A 246 -14.68 -14.93 -1.06
CA LEU A 246 -15.48 -14.55 -2.23
C LEU A 246 -16.52 -15.63 -2.58
N LEU A 247 -16.18 -16.90 -2.35
CA LEU A 247 -17.08 -18.04 -2.62
C LEU A 247 -18.13 -18.25 -1.52
N ASP A 248 -17.81 -17.87 -0.29
CA ASP A 248 -18.67 -18.00 0.89
C ASP A 248 -18.92 -16.61 1.50
N THR A 249 -19.76 -15.82 0.83
CA THR A 249 -20.17 -14.49 1.32
C THR A 249 -21.53 -14.60 2.03
N PRO A 250 -21.57 -14.68 3.38
CA PRO A 250 -22.82 -14.89 4.13
C PRO A 250 -23.69 -13.63 4.23
N ILE A 251 -23.18 -12.47 3.79
CA ILE A 251 -23.88 -11.20 3.88
C ILE A 251 -24.98 -11.15 2.82
N LEU A 252 -26.23 -11.11 3.28
CA LEU A 252 -27.39 -10.85 2.43
C LEU A 252 -27.63 -9.33 2.31
N PRO A 253 -28.18 -8.84 1.18
CA PRO A 253 -28.50 -7.42 0.99
C PRO A 253 -29.30 -6.82 2.15
N GLU A 254 -30.25 -7.58 2.73
CA GLU A 254 -31.11 -7.12 3.81
C GLU A 254 -30.34 -6.77 5.09
N HIS A 255 -29.15 -7.30 5.28
CA HIS A 255 -28.31 -6.94 6.43
C HIS A 255 -27.78 -5.50 6.28
N LEU A 256 -27.47 -5.07 5.06
CA LEU A 256 -26.86 -3.76 4.75
C LEU A 256 -27.73 -2.56 5.14
N VAL A 257 -29.04 -2.77 5.28
CA VAL A 257 -30.03 -1.73 5.60
C VAL A 257 -30.68 -1.92 6.97
N ARG A 258 -30.18 -2.87 7.78
CA ARG A 258 -30.59 -3.06 9.18
C ARG A 258 -29.67 -2.22 10.09
N GLY A 259 -30.15 -1.05 10.50
CA GLY A 259 -29.46 -0.17 11.43
C GLY A 259 -30.38 0.34 12.54
N ILE A 260 -29.80 0.79 13.66
CA ILE A 260 -30.52 1.54 14.70
C ILE A 260 -31.02 2.88 14.13
N ASP A 261 -30.33 3.38 13.09
CA ASP A 261 -30.50 4.71 12.50
C ASP A 261 -31.32 4.71 11.19
N GLY A 262 -31.94 3.58 10.83
CA GLY A 262 -32.89 3.46 9.71
C GLY A 262 -32.34 2.77 8.45
N VAL A 263 -33.05 2.90 7.33
CA VAL A 263 -32.81 2.14 6.08
C VAL A 263 -31.58 2.56 5.26
N TRP A 264 -30.87 3.60 5.68
CA TRP A 264 -29.70 4.16 4.99
C TRP A 264 -28.36 3.78 5.64
N GLU A 265 -28.39 2.77 6.50
CA GLU A 265 -27.25 2.32 7.31
C GLU A 265 -25.99 2.00 6.49
N TYR A 266 -26.14 1.47 5.28
CA TYR A 266 -24.97 1.10 4.48
C TYR A 266 -24.09 2.33 4.14
N GLY A 267 -24.70 3.45 3.75
CA GLY A 267 -23.98 4.69 3.52
C GLY A 267 -23.33 5.22 4.81
N ASN A 268 -24.06 5.15 5.92
CA ASN A 268 -23.58 5.58 7.23
C ASN A 268 -22.37 4.76 7.67
N ALA A 269 -22.39 3.43 7.51
CA ALA A 269 -21.30 2.54 7.85
C ALA A 269 -19.99 2.92 7.15
N LEU A 270 -20.07 3.25 5.85
CA LEU A 270 -18.90 3.69 5.08
C LEU A 270 -18.42 5.08 5.53
N TYR A 271 -19.35 5.99 5.79
CA TYR A 271 -19.04 7.33 6.28
C TYR A 271 -18.37 7.29 7.67
N ASP A 272 -18.91 6.49 8.60
CA ASP A 272 -18.37 6.31 9.95
C ASP A 272 -16.97 5.68 9.92
N LEU A 273 -16.74 4.70 9.04
CA LEU A 273 -15.41 4.17 8.80
C LEU A 273 -14.46 5.26 8.31
N GLY A 274 -14.93 6.15 7.42
CA GLY A 274 -14.20 7.31 6.94
C GLY A 274 -13.80 8.28 8.05
N GLU A 275 -14.75 8.64 8.92
CA GLU A 275 -14.52 9.52 10.08
C GLU A 275 -13.46 8.95 11.03
N VAL A 276 -13.53 7.65 11.35
CA VAL A 276 -12.57 7.00 12.27
C VAL A 276 -11.21 6.82 11.59
N LEU A 277 -11.19 6.61 10.28
CA LEU A 277 -9.96 6.61 9.49
C LEU A 277 -9.34 8.00 9.34
N ASP A 278 -10.13 9.07 9.56
CA ASP A 278 -9.73 10.47 9.35
C ASP A 278 -9.33 10.69 7.88
N VAL A 279 -10.18 10.24 6.94
CA VAL A 279 -10.00 10.43 5.49
C VAL A 279 -10.92 11.54 4.95
N ASP A 280 -10.43 12.27 3.95
CA ASP A 280 -11.17 13.33 3.28
C ASP A 280 -12.10 12.78 2.20
N TYR A 281 -11.73 11.65 1.58
CA TYR A 281 -12.50 11.06 0.48
C TYR A 281 -12.57 9.52 0.54
N ILE A 282 -13.70 8.95 0.14
CA ILE A 282 -13.90 7.51 -0.06
C ILE A 282 -14.33 7.25 -1.51
N PHE A 283 -13.54 6.46 -2.25
CA PHE A 283 -13.86 6.00 -3.59
C PHE A 283 -14.37 4.55 -3.55
N ILE A 284 -15.51 4.28 -4.20
CA ILE A 284 -16.21 2.99 -4.11
C ILE A 284 -16.41 2.41 -5.52
N ASP A 285 -15.82 1.25 -5.82
CA ASP A 285 -16.06 0.50 -7.06
C ASP A 285 -17.24 -0.47 -6.87
N LEU A 286 -18.43 -0.12 -7.39
CA LEU A 286 -19.65 -0.91 -7.16
C LEU A 286 -19.87 -1.99 -8.21
N ARG A 287 -20.50 -3.11 -7.82
CA ARG A 287 -20.90 -4.19 -8.76
C ARG A 287 -21.76 -3.68 -9.92
N ALA A 288 -21.53 -4.24 -11.11
CA ALA A 288 -22.32 -3.90 -12.29
C ALA A 288 -23.70 -4.58 -12.29
N GLY A 289 -24.66 -4.02 -13.02
CA GLY A 289 -26.01 -4.57 -13.15
C GLY A 289 -26.93 -4.17 -12.01
N LEU A 290 -28.05 -4.87 -11.84
CA LEU A 290 -29.05 -4.59 -10.80
C LEU A 290 -28.77 -5.40 -9.53
N SER A 291 -27.54 -5.30 -9.01
CA SER A 291 -27.15 -5.98 -7.77
C SER A 291 -27.84 -5.30 -6.57
N GLU A 292 -28.48 -6.10 -5.72
CA GLU A 292 -29.11 -5.59 -4.49
C GLU A 292 -28.08 -5.22 -3.40
N ILE A 293 -26.85 -5.70 -3.52
CA ILE A 293 -25.75 -5.26 -2.64
C ILE A 293 -25.36 -3.81 -3.00
N SER A 294 -25.43 -3.42 -4.27
CA SER A 294 -25.04 -2.07 -4.70
C SER A 294 -26.17 -1.04 -4.62
N SER A 295 -27.44 -1.48 -4.58
CA SER A 295 -28.60 -0.56 -4.63
C SER A 295 -28.61 0.48 -3.51
N PRO A 296 -28.30 0.19 -2.23
CA PRO A 296 -28.38 1.22 -1.20
C PRO A 296 -27.43 2.40 -1.45
N ILE A 297 -26.22 2.12 -1.97
CA ILE A 297 -25.25 3.17 -2.35
C ILE A 297 -25.69 3.91 -3.62
N ILE A 298 -26.28 3.21 -4.59
CA ILE A 298 -26.77 3.83 -5.84
C ILE A 298 -27.94 4.79 -5.56
N PHE A 299 -28.81 4.45 -4.62
CA PHE A 299 -29.99 5.27 -4.29
C PHE A 299 -29.70 6.37 -3.26
N ASP A 300 -28.62 6.27 -2.50
CA ASP A 300 -28.25 7.28 -1.50
C ASP A 300 -27.85 8.61 -2.17
N PRO A 301 -28.61 9.70 -1.97
CA PRO A 301 -28.31 10.98 -2.60
C PRO A 301 -27.15 11.75 -1.95
N ARG A 302 -26.62 11.30 -0.81
CA ARG A 302 -25.44 11.89 -0.16
C ARG A 302 -24.14 11.51 -0.85
N ILE A 303 -24.17 10.50 -1.71
CA ILE A 303 -23.01 9.93 -2.40
C ILE A 303 -22.95 10.48 -3.82
N GLN A 304 -21.78 10.99 -4.23
CA GLN A 304 -21.55 11.43 -5.60
C GLN A 304 -21.42 10.20 -6.50
N ARG A 305 -22.33 10.05 -7.46
CA ARG A 305 -22.47 8.82 -8.25
C ARG A 305 -22.08 9.06 -9.71
N PHE A 306 -21.04 8.34 -10.17
CA PHE A 306 -20.63 8.30 -11.58
C PHE A 306 -21.13 7.02 -12.24
N LEU A 307 -22.11 7.15 -13.13
CA LEU A 307 -22.68 6.06 -13.91
C LEU A 307 -21.93 5.94 -15.25
N VAL A 308 -21.07 4.94 -15.35
CA VAL A 308 -20.29 4.66 -16.55
C VAL A 308 -21.11 3.79 -17.49
N THR A 309 -21.23 4.22 -18.75
CA THR A 309 -22.02 3.53 -19.77
C THR A 309 -21.34 3.59 -21.13
N THR A 310 -21.86 2.85 -22.11
CA THR A 310 -21.46 2.92 -23.51
C THR A 310 -22.68 3.18 -24.38
N ILE A 311 -22.48 3.60 -25.62
CA ILE A 311 -23.58 3.95 -26.53
C ILE A 311 -24.36 2.75 -27.09
N ASN A 312 -24.01 1.53 -26.71
CA ASN A 312 -24.72 0.35 -27.19
C ASN A 312 -26.14 0.28 -26.60
N ASP A 313 -27.10 -0.24 -27.36
CA ASP A 313 -28.51 -0.29 -26.98
C ASP A 313 -28.78 -0.91 -25.61
N GLN A 314 -28.05 -1.97 -25.25
CA GLN A 314 -28.21 -2.65 -23.96
C GLN A 314 -27.77 -1.74 -22.80
N SER A 315 -26.61 -1.11 -22.93
CA SER A 315 -26.06 -0.17 -21.96
C SER A 315 -26.99 1.03 -21.80
N ILE A 316 -27.46 1.63 -22.89
CA ILE A 316 -28.36 2.79 -22.83
C ILE A 316 -29.70 2.42 -22.20
N LYS A 317 -30.37 1.35 -22.65
CA LYS A 317 -31.64 0.90 -22.05
C LYS A 317 -31.50 0.57 -20.57
N GLY A 318 -30.41 -0.10 -20.20
CA GLY A 318 -30.12 -0.46 -18.81
C GLY A 318 -29.81 0.76 -17.92
N THR A 319 -28.95 1.67 -18.38
CA THR A 319 -28.65 2.91 -17.66
C THR A 319 -29.89 3.80 -17.56
N SER A 320 -30.72 3.91 -18.61
CA SER A 320 -32.02 4.59 -18.55
C SER A 320 -32.96 3.95 -17.51
N LEU A 321 -33.02 2.63 -17.43
CA LEU A 321 -33.81 1.94 -16.40
C LEU A 321 -33.34 2.32 -14.99
N VAL A 322 -32.02 2.33 -14.77
CA VAL A 322 -31.41 2.72 -13.49
C VAL A 322 -31.75 4.18 -13.15
N LEU A 323 -31.53 5.11 -14.08
CA LEU A 323 -31.85 6.54 -13.90
C LEU A 323 -33.33 6.76 -13.56
N LYS A 324 -34.23 5.99 -14.20
CA LYS A 324 -35.66 6.05 -13.89
C LYS A 324 -35.94 5.68 -12.43
N GLN A 325 -35.22 4.72 -11.87
CA GLN A 325 -35.38 4.37 -10.46
C GLN A 325 -34.71 5.40 -9.54
N ILE A 326 -33.50 5.89 -9.87
CA ILE A 326 -32.82 6.92 -9.08
C ILE A 326 -33.66 8.20 -9.02
N GLY A 327 -34.36 8.55 -10.10
CA GLY A 327 -35.28 9.70 -10.16
C GLY A 327 -36.38 9.66 -9.09
N LYS A 328 -36.83 8.47 -8.67
CA LYS A 328 -37.88 8.31 -7.64
C LYS A 328 -37.42 8.69 -6.23
N VAL A 329 -36.11 8.77 -6.02
CA VAL A 329 -35.48 9.19 -4.75
C VAL A 329 -34.58 10.41 -4.96
N ALA A 330 -34.83 11.20 -6.02
CA ALA A 330 -34.04 12.39 -6.32
C ALA A 330 -34.21 13.47 -5.24
N PRO A 331 -33.12 14.14 -4.82
CA PRO A 331 -33.20 15.29 -3.92
C PRO A 331 -33.87 16.50 -4.60
N SER A 332 -34.22 17.52 -3.82
CA SER A 332 -34.70 18.78 -4.41
C SER A 332 -33.55 19.53 -5.11
N GLY A 333 -33.85 20.34 -6.13
CA GLY A 333 -32.81 21.17 -6.78
C GLY A 333 -32.14 22.17 -5.84
N ALA A 334 -32.82 22.61 -4.78
CA ALA A 334 -32.25 23.48 -3.75
C ALA A 334 -31.15 22.77 -2.94
N ASP A 335 -31.41 21.52 -2.51
CA ASP A 335 -30.45 20.74 -1.73
C ASP A 335 -29.19 20.41 -2.56
N VAL A 336 -29.34 20.19 -3.86
CA VAL A 336 -28.20 19.97 -4.77
C VAL A 336 -27.37 21.24 -4.94
N LYS A 337 -28.01 22.39 -5.13
CA LYS A 337 -27.31 23.68 -5.25
C LYS A 337 -26.52 24.04 -3.99
N ASN A 338 -27.03 23.64 -2.82
CA ASN A 338 -26.36 23.81 -1.53
C ASN A 338 -25.32 22.72 -1.23
N LYS A 339 -24.99 21.83 -2.20
CA LYS A 339 -24.07 20.69 -2.04
C LYS A 339 -24.41 19.74 -0.90
N THR A 340 -25.67 19.70 -0.47
CA THR A 340 -26.16 18.81 0.58
C THR A 340 -26.37 17.38 0.05
N TYR A 341 -26.80 17.28 -1.22
CA TYR A 341 -26.97 16.03 -1.95
C TYR A 341 -26.46 16.17 -3.38
N TYR A 342 -26.30 15.04 -4.06
CA TYR A 342 -25.77 14.97 -5.42
C TYR A 342 -26.75 14.33 -6.38
N ASP A 343 -26.82 14.86 -7.59
CA ASP A 343 -27.38 14.14 -8.73
C ASP A 343 -26.37 13.15 -9.31
N PRO A 344 -26.85 12.09 -9.99
CA PRO A 344 -25.97 11.22 -10.74
C PRO A 344 -25.28 11.98 -11.90
N ALA A 345 -24.00 11.69 -12.13
CA ALA A 345 -23.27 12.06 -13.33
C ALA A 345 -23.11 10.84 -14.24
N ILE A 346 -23.08 11.04 -15.55
CA ILE A 346 -22.91 9.97 -16.54
C ILE A 346 -21.59 10.14 -17.26
N ILE A 347 -20.86 9.05 -17.41
CA ILE A 347 -19.67 8.97 -18.26
C ILE A 347 -19.97 8.02 -19.42
N ILE A 348 -20.17 8.57 -20.62
CA ILE A 348 -20.24 7.78 -21.85
C ILE A 348 -18.81 7.42 -22.25
N SER A 349 -18.46 6.19 -21.97
CA SER A 349 -17.12 5.63 -22.13
C SER A 349 -16.93 4.90 -23.46
N MET A 350 -15.66 4.61 -23.77
CA MET A 350 -15.24 3.83 -24.95
C MET A 350 -15.83 4.39 -26.25
N LEU A 351 -16.04 5.71 -26.32
CA LEU A 351 -16.63 6.36 -27.48
C LEU A 351 -15.59 6.41 -28.60
N LYS A 352 -15.94 6.02 -29.82
CA LYS A 352 -15.13 6.33 -31.00
C LYS A 352 -15.62 7.62 -31.63
N GLN A 353 -14.71 8.45 -32.15
CA GLN A 353 -15.08 9.73 -32.77
C GLN A 353 -16.11 9.60 -33.90
N GLU A 354 -16.07 8.47 -34.62
CA GLU A 354 -17.04 8.14 -35.67
C GLU A 354 -18.46 7.97 -35.14
N PHE A 355 -18.64 7.44 -33.92
CA PHE A 355 -19.95 7.19 -33.35
C PHE A 355 -20.65 8.45 -32.84
N LYS A 356 -19.88 9.47 -32.43
CA LYS A 356 -20.43 10.75 -32.00
C LYS A 356 -21.20 11.47 -33.11
N LYS A 357 -20.89 11.18 -34.37
CA LYS A 357 -21.56 11.78 -35.54
C LYS A 357 -22.83 11.03 -35.96
N LEU A 358 -23.14 9.90 -35.32
CA LEU A 358 -24.31 9.10 -35.65
C LEU A 358 -25.55 9.60 -34.88
N PRO A 359 -26.75 9.59 -35.48
CA PRO A 359 -28.00 9.94 -34.79
C PRO A 359 -28.25 9.11 -33.52
N ASN A 360 -27.70 7.89 -33.46
CA ASN A 360 -27.80 7.02 -32.29
C ASN A 360 -27.16 7.61 -31.04
N PHE A 361 -26.14 8.47 -31.17
CA PHE A 361 -25.52 9.14 -30.03
C PHE A 361 -26.44 10.20 -29.42
N ASP A 362 -27.08 11.01 -30.26
CA ASP A 362 -28.04 12.02 -29.83
C ASP A 362 -29.28 11.37 -29.21
N ASP A 363 -29.80 10.31 -29.84
CA ASP A 363 -30.91 9.51 -29.31
C ASP A 363 -30.55 8.85 -27.98
N ALA A 364 -29.33 8.31 -27.83
CA ALA A 364 -28.85 7.76 -26.57
C ALA A 364 -28.80 8.83 -25.46
N THR A 365 -28.23 9.99 -25.75
CA THR A 365 -28.12 11.09 -24.79
C THR A 365 -29.50 11.62 -24.39
N LEU A 366 -30.41 11.76 -25.34
CA LEU A 366 -31.80 12.14 -25.11
C LEU A 366 -32.52 11.12 -24.22
N LYS A 367 -32.37 9.81 -24.52
CA LYS A 367 -32.94 8.72 -23.71
C LYS A 367 -32.43 8.75 -22.27
N LEU A 368 -31.13 9.00 -22.06
CA LEU A 368 -30.55 9.11 -20.72
C LEU A 368 -31.13 10.31 -19.96
N ARG A 369 -31.16 11.49 -20.58
CA ARG A 369 -31.74 12.70 -19.98
C ARG A 369 -33.22 12.52 -19.63
N SER A 370 -34.01 11.98 -20.57
CA SER A 370 -35.44 11.74 -20.37
C SER A 370 -35.77 10.72 -19.29
N ALA A 371 -34.82 9.83 -18.97
CA ALA A 371 -35.03 8.78 -17.98
C ALA A 371 -34.92 9.29 -16.54
N TYR A 372 -34.14 10.35 -16.29
CA TYR A 372 -33.97 10.93 -14.97
C TYR A 372 -35.03 12.00 -14.68
N VAL A 373 -36.22 11.55 -14.24
CA VAL A 373 -37.35 12.42 -13.87
C VAL A 373 -37.16 12.97 -12.46
N GLN A 374 -37.43 14.26 -12.27
CA GLN A 374 -37.15 15.05 -11.06
C GLN A 374 -38.43 15.62 -10.44
N PRO A 375 -38.37 16.13 -9.19
CA PRO A 375 -39.51 16.75 -8.54
C PRO A 375 -40.07 18.00 -9.25
N GLN A 376 -41.40 18.14 -9.33
CA GLN A 376 -42.12 19.17 -10.11
C GLN A 376 -41.79 20.64 -9.77
N GLU A 377 -41.26 20.95 -8.57
CA GLU A 377 -40.89 22.33 -8.18
C GLU A 377 -39.80 22.95 -9.08
N ASP A 378 -39.04 22.13 -9.82
CA ASP A 378 -37.97 22.56 -10.73
C ASP A 378 -38.42 22.74 -12.21
N ASN A 379 -39.69 22.46 -12.56
CA ASN A 379 -40.18 22.44 -13.96
C ASN A 379 -40.57 23.81 -14.57
N LEU A 380 -40.38 24.93 -13.86
CA LEU A 380 -40.88 26.26 -14.29
C LEU A 380 -39.91 27.10 -15.14
N LEU A 381 -38.75 26.58 -15.53
CA LEU A 381 -37.83 27.25 -16.45
C LEU A 381 -37.40 26.29 -17.56
N SER A 382 -37.26 26.83 -18.76
CA SER A 382 -36.98 26.18 -20.05
C SER A 382 -35.67 25.36 -20.16
N ASP A 383 -35.13 24.85 -19.06
CA ASP A 383 -33.79 24.28 -18.96
C ASP A 383 -33.82 22.77 -18.62
N ILE A 384 -34.52 21.96 -19.44
CA ILE A 384 -34.39 20.49 -19.43
C ILE A 384 -32.91 20.03 -19.64
N GLU A 385 -31.99 20.95 -19.95
CA GLU A 385 -30.59 20.66 -20.25
C GLU A 385 -29.57 20.70 -19.09
N ALA A 386 -29.90 21.06 -17.83
CA ALA A 386 -28.83 21.44 -16.88
C ALA A 386 -28.54 20.52 -15.66
N ARG A 387 -29.39 19.55 -15.28
CA ARG A 387 -29.19 18.81 -14.01
C ARG A 387 -28.40 17.50 -14.14
N LEU A 388 -28.63 16.73 -15.21
CA LEU A 388 -27.89 15.49 -15.46
C LEU A 388 -26.61 15.77 -16.26
N ASN A 389 -25.46 15.75 -15.58
CA ASN A 389 -24.17 15.99 -16.21
C ASN A 389 -23.72 14.76 -17.00
N ILE A 390 -23.54 14.91 -18.32
CA ILE A 390 -23.08 13.84 -19.21
C ILE A 390 -21.70 14.22 -19.75
N LYS A 391 -20.70 13.40 -19.42
CA LYS A 391 -19.31 13.51 -19.85
C LYS A 391 -18.97 12.39 -20.82
N GLU A 392 -17.99 12.61 -21.69
CA GLU A 392 -17.61 11.68 -22.76
C GLU A 392 -16.14 11.29 -22.67
N THR A 393 -15.84 9.99 -22.67
CA THR A 393 -14.47 9.49 -22.77
C THR A 393 -14.27 8.65 -24.02
N TYR A 394 -13.18 8.93 -24.75
CA TYR A 394 -12.86 8.25 -25.99
C TYR A 394 -12.18 6.90 -25.75
N PHE A 395 -12.40 5.96 -26.67
CA PHE A 395 -11.78 4.64 -26.66
C PHE A 395 -10.27 4.73 -26.84
N ALA A 396 -9.53 4.03 -25.98
CA ALA A 396 -8.09 3.92 -26.04
C ALA A 396 -7.70 2.45 -25.83
N GLU A 397 -7.01 1.87 -26.83
CA GLU A 397 -6.72 0.41 -26.88
C GLU A 397 -5.81 -0.04 -25.75
N ASN A 398 -4.85 0.81 -25.35
CA ASN A 398 -3.92 0.57 -24.26
C ASN A 398 -4.61 0.38 -22.91
N LEU A 399 -5.77 1.01 -22.69
CA LEU A 399 -6.54 0.86 -21.45
C LEU A 399 -7.23 -0.50 -21.31
N LEU A 400 -7.23 -1.35 -22.35
CA LEU A 400 -7.77 -2.70 -22.27
C LEU A 400 -6.85 -3.69 -21.53
N TYR A 401 -5.56 -3.35 -21.37
CA TYR A 401 -4.56 -4.23 -20.78
C TYR A 401 -3.89 -3.59 -19.55
N VAL A 402 -4.71 -3.24 -18.56
CA VAL A 402 -4.25 -2.68 -17.28
C VAL A 402 -4.39 -3.75 -16.20
N ASN A 403 -3.27 -4.12 -15.56
CA ASN A 403 -3.23 -5.25 -14.62
C ASN A 403 -2.93 -4.84 -13.16
N ASN A 404 -2.47 -3.61 -12.93
CA ASN A 404 -2.11 -3.10 -11.60
C ASN A 404 -2.20 -1.55 -11.56
N TRP A 405 -1.99 -0.95 -10.39
CA TRP A 405 -2.06 0.50 -10.19
C TRP A 405 -1.01 1.29 -10.97
N GLU A 406 0.21 0.76 -11.13
CA GLU A 406 1.29 1.41 -11.88
C GLU A 406 0.98 1.46 -13.39
N ASP A 407 0.52 0.34 -13.95
CA ASP A 407 0.02 0.24 -15.33
C ASP A 407 -1.10 1.26 -15.54
N ALA A 408 -2.06 1.33 -14.61
CA ALA A 408 -3.18 2.25 -14.68
C ALA A 408 -2.70 3.70 -14.70
N ARG A 409 -1.80 4.09 -13.79
CA ARG A 409 -1.25 5.47 -13.70
C ARG A 409 -0.48 5.83 -14.96
N SER A 410 0.33 4.90 -15.49
CA SER A 410 1.10 5.13 -16.72
C SER A 410 0.19 5.34 -17.92
N GLU A 411 -0.73 4.41 -18.17
CA GLU A 411 -1.58 4.43 -19.37
C GLU A 411 -2.61 5.57 -19.33
N LEU A 412 -3.18 5.88 -18.16
CA LEU A 412 -4.10 7.00 -18.01
C LEU A 412 -3.40 8.36 -18.20
N ASN A 413 -2.15 8.51 -17.77
CA ASN A 413 -1.38 9.75 -17.99
C ASN A 413 -1.04 10.00 -19.47
N VAL A 414 -0.82 8.92 -20.24
CA VAL A 414 -0.59 9.01 -21.69
C VAL A 414 -1.90 9.34 -22.44
N THR A 415 -3.05 9.00 -21.85
CA THR A 415 -4.37 9.13 -22.48
C THR A 415 -5.08 10.42 -22.04
N SER A 416 -4.99 11.48 -22.85
CA SER A 416 -5.42 12.83 -22.46
C SER A 416 -6.91 13.06 -22.14
N VAL A 417 -7.83 12.11 -22.43
CA VAL A 417 -9.28 12.38 -22.39
C VAL A 417 -9.96 11.90 -21.10
N VAL A 418 -9.75 10.64 -20.68
CA VAL A 418 -10.30 10.12 -19.41
C VAL A 418 -9.77 10.93 -18.24
N MET A 419 -8.46 11.19 -18.26
CA MET A 419 -7.80 12.02 -17.26
C MET A 419 -8.25 13.49 -17.32
N GLY A 420 -8.68 13.98 -18.48
CA GLY A 420 -9.18 15.36 -18.63
C GLY A 420 -10.47 15.61 -17.83
N ILE A 421 -11.45 14.70 -17.91
CA ILE A 421 -12.69 14.79 -17.13
C ILE A 421 -12.42 14.65 -15.64
N ALA A 422 -11.56 13.69 -15.27
CA ALA A 422 -11.15 13.48 -13.89
C ALA A 422 -10.45 14.72 -13.30
N LYS A 423 -9.61 15.42 -14.09
CA LYS A 423 -8.95 16.67 -13.70
C LYS A 423 -9.93 17.81 -13.50
N GLU A 424 -10.87 18.00 -14.43
CA GLU A 424 -11.94 19.01 -14.29
C GLU A 424 -12.74 18.80 -13.01
N TRP A 425 -13.04 17.54 -12.67
CA TRP A 425 -13.69 17.20 -11.41
C TRP A 425 -12.80 17.53 -10.20
N ALA A 426 -11.53 17.09 -10.19
CA ALA A 426 -10.60 17.34 -9.09
C ALA A 426 -10.33 18.84 -8.85
N GLU A 427 -10.31 19.66 -9.89
CA GLU A 427 -10.21 21.12 -9.81
C GLU A 427 -11.42 21.75 -9.09
N GLY A 428 -12.61 21.15 -9.26
CA GLY A 428 -13.83 21.55 -8.56
C GLY A 428 -13.84 21.17 -7.08
N GLU A 429 -13.18 20.05 -6.73
CA GLU A 429 -13.06 19.57 -5.35
C GLU A 429 -11.98 20.31 -4.55
N LEU A 430 -10.82 20.61 -5.17
CA LEU A 430 -9.68 21.25 -4.51
C LEU A 430 -9.32 22.62 -5.10
N SER A 431 -9.61 23.68 -4.33
CA SER A 431 -9.37 25.08 -4.71
C SER A 431 -7.97 25.57 -4.29
N PRO A 432 -7.29 26.41 -5.10
CA PRO A 432 -5.93 26.85 -4.82
C PRO A 432 -5.83 27.80 -3.62
N THR A 433 -4.86 27.52 -2.73
CA THR A 433 -4.31 28.50 -1.78
C THR A 433 -2.94 28.95 -2.30
N SER A 434 -2.70 30.26 -2.33
CA SER A 434 -1.52 30.88 -2.95
C SER A 434 -0.20 30.51 -2.26
N VAL A 435 0.79 30.05 -3.02
CA VAL A 435 2.19 29.85 -2.55
C VAL A 435 3.16 30.62 -3.44
N GLU A 436 4.10 31.34 -2.80
CA GLU A 436 5.11 32.23 -3.39
C GLU A 436 6.41 31.50 -3.81
N GLU A 437 7.04 31.96 -4.90
CA GLU A 437 8.37 31.50 -5.39
C GLU A 437 9.55 32.22 -4.71
N ILE A 438 10.68 31.51 -4.52
CA ILE A 438 11.88 31.98 -3.78
C ILE A 438 13.08 32.29 -4.69
N ILE A 439 13.79 33.37 -4.33
CA ILE A 439 14.96 34.01 -4.96
C ILE A 439 16.32 33.33 -4.59
N LEU A 440 17.34 33.48 -5.45
CA LEU A 440 18.72 32.93 -5.37
C LEU A 440 19.68 33.75 -4.45
N ASN A 441 20.55 33.05 -3.70
CA ASN A 441 21.52 33.59 -2.72
C ASN A 441 23.01 33.58 -3.19
N PRO A 442 23.94 34.30 -2.51
CA PRO A 442 25.30 34.61 -2.98
C PRO A 442 26.37 33.51 -2.77
N ILE A 443 27.48 33.62 -3.53
CA ILE A 443 28.57 32.62 -3.71
C ILE A 443 29.41 32.30 -2.45
N LYS A 444 29.51 33.20 -1.46
CA LYS A 444 30.40 33.00 -0.29
C LYS A 444 29.89 31.91 0.68
N ASP A 445 28.58 31.66 0.69
CA ASP A 445 27.89 30.67 1.53
C ASP A 445 28.17 29.22 1.06
N ARG A 446 28.38 29.02 -0.26
CA ARG A 446 28.52 27.68 -0.85
C ARG A 446 29.80 26.94 -0.45
N LEU A 447 30.92 27.62 -0.20
CA LEU A 447 32.14 26.94 0.25
C LEU A 447 31.99 26.44 1.70
N GLU A 448 31.30 27.20 2.55
CA GLU A 448 30.97 26.75 3.91
C GLU A 448 30.01 25.55 3.89
N GLU A 449 29.03 25.54 2.99
CA GLU A 449 28.18 24.37 2.72
C GLU A 449 29.02 23.12 2.38
N VAL A 450 30.01 23.23 1.48
CA VAL A 450 30.88 22.11 1.12
C VAL A 450 31.71 21.62 2.32
N ILE A 451 32.21 22.51 3.18
CA ILE A 451 32.94 22.14 4.40
C ILE A 451 32.02 21.40 5.40
N ARG A 452 30.78 21.86 5.58
CA ARG A 452 29.79 21.18 6.42
C ARG A 452 29.50 19.77 5.90
N LEU A 453 29.31 19.63 4.58
CA LEU A 453 29.12 18.33 3.93
C LEU A 453 30.33 17.41 4.17
N ARG A 454 31.55 17.89 3.96
CA ARG A 454 32.78 17.11 4.20
C ARG A 454 32.86 16.58 5.62
N ASN A 455 32.74 17.46 6.61
CA ASN A 455 32.91 17.10 8.03
C ASN A 455 31.82 16.11 8.47
N LEU A 456 30.59 16.28 7.97
CA LEU A 456 29.50 15.35 8.23
C LEU A 456 29.75 13.98 7.59
N SER A 457 30.11 13.94 6.30
CA SER A 457 30.38 12.69 5.59
C SER A 457 31.54 11.92 6.23
N GLN A 458 32.58 12.59 6.71
CA GLN A 458 33.67 11.94 7.44
C GLN A 458 33.18 11.25 8.72
N ARG A 459 32.28 11.89 9.47
CA ARG A 459 31.69 11.33 10.69
C ARG A 459 30.80 10.12 10.41
N TYR A 460 30.09 10.12 9.27
CA TYR A 460 29.14 9.08 8.89
C TYR A 460 29.76 7.88 8.15
N GLU A 461 31.04 7.95 7.72
CA GLU A 461 31.72 6.80 7.08
C GLU A 461 31.72 5.56 7.99
N TYR A 462 31.84 5.77 9.30
CA TYR A 462 31.87 4.72 10.32
C TYR A 462 30.66 4.81 11.27
N ALA A 463 29.49 5.18 10.74
CA ALA A 463 28.31 5.48 11.56
C ALA A 463 27.85 4.29 12.43
N GLU A 464 28.08 3.05 12.00
CA GLU A 464 27.82 1.83 12.79
C GLU A 464 28.63 1.73 14.09
N ASN A 465 29.71 2.51 14.23
CA ASN A 465 30.50 2.60 15.46
C ASN A 465 29.92 3.57 16.49
N GLY A 466 28.73 4.14 16.23
CA GLY A 466 27.97 4.96 17.17
C GLY A 466 28.17 6.47 17.01
N GLU A 467 28.90 6.93 15.99
CA GLU A 467 29.19 8.35 15.75
C GLU A 467 27.99 9.14 15.21
N GLY A 468 27.05 8.53 14.49
CA GLY A 468 25.83 9.17 13.99
C GLY A 468 24.63 8.90 14.89
N GLU A 469 23.95 9.96 15.36
CA GLU A 469 22.81 9.82 16.30
C GLU A 469 21.45 9.84 15.63
N ASP A 470 21.39 10.32 14.39
CA ASP A 470 20.15 10.36 13.63
C ASP A 470 20.07 9.20 12.65
N LEU A 471 18.87 8.64 12.53
CA LEU A 471 18.52 7.50 11.68
C LEU A 471 17.87 8.00 10.40
N LEU A 472 18.39 7.57 9.24
CA LEU A 472 17.65 7.64 7.99
C LEU A 472 16.54 6.60 8.04
N VAL A 473 15.29 7.06 7.94
CA VAL A 473 14.11 6.21 7.96
C VAL A 473 13.94 5.57 6.58
N THR A 474 14.51 4.38 6.40
CA THR A 474 14.38 3.60 5.16
C THR A 474 13.05 2.86 5.10
N GLU A 475 12.62 2.44 3.90
CA GLU A 475 11.38 1.67 3.69
C GLU A 475 11.29 0.43 4.63
N PRO A 476 12.35 -0.39 4.82
CA PRO A 476 12.32 -1.49 5.78
C PRO A 476 12.03 -1.09 7.23
N LEU A 477 12.52 0.07 7.67
CA LEU A 477 12.27 0.59 9.03
C LEU A 477 10.85 1.12 9.17
N LYS A 478 10.31 1.76 8.13
CA LYS A 478 8.90 2.17 8.10
C LYS A 478 7.99 0.96 8.19
N ASN A 479 8.27 -0.07 7.40
CA ASN A 479 7.52 -1.32 7.43
C ASN A 479 7.59 -1.98 8.82
N LEU A 480 8.75 -1.93 9.49
CA LEU A 480 8.88 -2.39 10.88
C LEU A 480 7.99 -1.57 11.83
N ALA A 481 7.95 -0.25 11.70
CA ALA A 481 7.14 0.62 12.56
C ALA A 481 5.62 0.47 12.30
N SER A 482 5.21 0.44 11.03
CA SER A 482 3.80 0.31 10.64
C SER A 482 3.23 -1.04 11.04
N ASN A 483 3.97 -2.13 10.80
CA ASN A 483 3.46 -3.48 11.01
C ASN A 483 3.49 -3.88 12.49
N TYR A 484 4.38 -3.30 13.30
CA TYR A 484 4.59 -3.66 14.70
C TYR A 484 4.38 -2.48 15.66
N LYS A 485 3.33 -1.70 15.44
CA LYS A 485 2.94 -0.60 16.35
C LYS A 485 2.37 -1.13 17.67
N GLU A 486 1.51 -2.14 17.59
CA GLU A 486 0.84 -2.73 18.76
C GLU A 486 1.38 -4.10 19.14
N GLN A 487 1.74 -4.92 18.16
CA GLN A 487 2.37 -6.22 18.37
C GLN A 487 3.89 -6.09 18.39
N LEU A 488 4.58 -7.05 19.02
CA LEU A 488 6.03 -7.06 19.02
C LEU A 488 6.57 -7.68 17.72
N PRO A 489 7.65 -7.13 17.14
CA PRO A 489 8.25 -7.65 15.93
C PRO A 489 8.75 -9.08 16.13
N CYS A 490 8.57 -9.95 15.14
CA CYS A 490 9.23 -11.24 15.02
C CYS A 490 9.77 -11.38 13.59
N VAL A 491 10.93 -10.79 13.34
CA VAL A 491 11.43 -10.48 11.99
C VAL A 491 12.85 -10.97 11.80
N VAL A 492 13.11 -11.60 10.64
CA VAL A 492 14.46 -11.83 10.14
C VAL A 492 14.77 -10.79 9.07
N SER A 493 15.50 -9.73 9.44
CA SER A 493 15.92 -8.68 8.52
C SER A 493 17.14 -9.12 7.73
N ILE A 494 16.89 -9.57 6.50
CA ILE A 494 17.90 -10.06 5.57
C ILE A 494 18.61 -8.87 4.92
N GLY A 495 19.90 -8.96 4.66
CA GLY A 495 20.58 -7.93 3.88
C GLY A 495 21.97 -8.33 3.41
N ALA A 496 22.42 -7.75 2.30
CA ALA A 496 23.80 -7.91 1.83
C ALA A 496 24.79 -7.28 2.83
N LYS A 497 26.08 -7.59 2.68
CA LYS A 497 27.11 -6.94 3.50
C LYS A 497 27.21 -5.46 3.17
N GLY A 498 27.31 -4.60 4.19
CA GLY A 498 27.26 -3.14 4.04
C GLY A 498 25.86 -2.58 3.82
N ALA A 499 24.80 -3.39 3.91
CA ALA A 499 23.41 -2.92 3.81
C ALA A 499 22.93 -2.10 5.02
N GLY A 500 23.70 -2.05 6.12
CA GLY A 500 23.36 -1.27 7.32
C GLY A 500 22.81 -2.08 8.50
N LYS A 501 22.98 -3.40 8.54
CA LYS A 501 22.54 -4.28 9.66
C LYS A 501 23.04 -3.80 11.03
N THR A 502 24.36 -3.72 11.22
CA THR A 502 24.97 -3.25 12.47
C THR A 502 24.59 -1.81 12.81
N PHE A 503 24.45 -0.95 11.80
CA PHE A 503 23.96 0.42 12.02
C PHE A 503 22.54 0.41 12.60
N ASN A 504 21.60 -0.31 11.98
CA ASN A 504 20.23 -0.43 12.49
C ASN A 504 20.18 -1.07 13.88
N TYR A 505 20.99 -2.10 14.14
CA TYR A 505 21.13 -2.72 15.46
C TYR A 505 21.54 -1.70 16.54
N VAL A 506 22.55 -0.86 16.27
CA VAL A 506 23.02 0.17 17.20
C VAL A 506 21.97 1.29 17.37
N GLN A 507 21.30 1.69 16.29
CA GLN A 507 20.26 2.73 16.35
C GLN A 507 19.03 2.26 17.13
N LEU A 508 18.54 1.05 16.89
CA LEU A 508 17.47 0.44 17.68
C LEU A 508 17.85 0.35 19.16
N SER A 509 19.07 -0.07 19.47
CA SER A 509 19.58 -0.09 20.85
C SER A 509 19.62 1.32 21.48
N ARG A 510 19.95 2.35 20.69
CA ARG A 510 20.00 3.75 21.14
C ARG A 510 18.65 4.28 21.62
N PHE A 511 17.56 3.85 20.99
CA PHE A 511 16.21 4.26 21.39
C PHE A 511 15.81 3.73 22.77
N LYS A 512 16.38 2.60 23.21
CA LYS A 512 16.11 1.86 24.47
C LYS A 512 14.67 1.31 24.60
N TYR A 513 13.69 2.03 24.04
CA TYR A 513 12.29 1.67 23.96
C TYR A 513 11.82 1.64 22.50
N TRP A 514 10.92 0.71 22.18
CA TRP A 514 10.32 0.60 20.85
C TRP A 514 9.47 1.82 20.51
N GLU A 515 8.76 2.36 21.49
CA GLU A 515 7.90 3.54 21.32
C GLU A 515 8.72 4.77 20.91
N SER A 516 9.92 4.94 21.46
CA SER A 516 10.86 6.01 21.02
C SER A 516 11.27 5.86 19.55
N PHE A 517 11.36 4.62 19.04
CA PHE A 517 11.60 4.35 17.63
C PHE A 517 10.37 4.65 16.77
N LEU A 518 9.16 4.29 17.23
CA LEU A 518 7.90 4.60 16.55
C LEU A 518 7.67 6.12 16.46
N GLU A 519 7.88 6.86 17.55
CA GLU A 519 7.78 8.33 17.58
C GLU A 519 8.74 8.98 16.58
N LYS A 520 9.93 8.41 16.41
CA LYS A 520 10.93 8.89 15.46
C LYS A 520 10.51 8.72 14.00
N ILE A 521 9.67 7.72 13.71
CA ILE A 521 9.21 7.42 12.34
C ILE A 521 7.90 8.14 12.03
N ASP A 522 6.93 8.10 12.95
CA ASP A 522 5.59 8.66 12.72
C ASP A 522 5.51 10.18 12.97
N ASN A 523 6.54 10.82 13.54
CA ASN A 523 6.56 12.23 13.97
C ASN A 523 5.36 12.63 14.86
N ARG A 524 4.67 11.65 15.47
CA ARG A 524 3.53 11.82 16.37
C ARG A 524 3.86 11.16 17.71
N SER A 525 3.50 11.82 18.81
CA SER A 525 3.67 11.26 20.15
C SER A 525 2.74 10.05 20.32
N THR A 526 3.30 8.85 20.44
CA THR A 526 2.53 7.65 20.77
C THR A 526 2.37 7.62 22.29
N SER A 527 1.23 8.10 22.80
CA SER A 527 0.90 8.00 24.22
C SER A 527 0.53 6.57 24.60
N SER A 528 1.51 5.67 24.64
CA SER A 528 1.37 4.33 25.24
C SER A 528 1.86 4.37 26.69
N GLU A 529 1.00 3.97 27.63
CA GLU A 529 1.41 3.81 29.04
C GLU A 529 2.38 2.63 29.24
N LEU A 530 2.37 1.66 28.33
CA LEU A 530 3.24 0.48 28.33
C LEU A 530 4.49 0.74 27.48
N LYS A 531 5.67 0.58 28.10
CA LYS A 531 6.98 0.69 27.43
C LYS A 531 7.49 -0.68 27.01
N THR A 532 7.97 -0.79 25.79
CA THR A 532 8.59 -1.98 25.23
C THR A 532 10.09 -1.80 25.19
N TYR A 533 10.83 -2.62 25.93
CA TYR A 533 12.28 -2.52 26.07
C TYR A 533 13.02 -3.18 24.91
N ILE A 534 14.15 -2.63 24.49
CA ILE A 534 15.02 -3.20 23.45
C ILE A 534 16.26 -3.81 24.11
N PHE A 535 16.45 -5.12 23.94
CA PHE A 535 17.59 -5.87 24.47
C PHE A 535 18.53 -6.36 23.35
N PRO A 536 19.71 -5.75 23.18
CA PRO A 536 20.70 -6.25 22.22
C PRO A 536 21.37 -7.54 22.73
N LEU A 537 20.85 -8.70 22.32
CA LEU A 537 21.29 -10.01 22.85
C LEU A 537 22.61 -10.48 22.23
N LEU A 538 22.67 -10.56 20.90
CA LEU A 538 23.88 -10.93 20.16
C LEU A 538 24.44 -9.71 19.43
N GLN A 539 25.74 -9.49 19.53
CA GLN A 539 26.43 -8.34 18.93
C GLN A 539 27.65 -8.79 18.11
N THR A 540 28.04 -8.02 17.09
CA THR A 540 29.28 -8.27 16.34
C THR A 540 30.53 -8.11 17.21
N GLY A 541 31.56 -8.92 16.94
CA GLY A 541 32.85 -8.86 17.65
C GLY A 541 33.64 -7.57 17.40
N ASN A 542 33.31 -6.82 16.34
CA ASN A 542 34.07 -5.65 15.88
C ASN A 542 33.49 -4.31 16.33
N LEU A 543 32.50 -4.29 17.24
CA LEU A 543 31.91 -3.06 17.77
C LEU A 543 32.94 -2.21 18.53
N LEU A 544 33.04 -0.92 18.20
CA LEU A 544 33.87 0.04 18.92
C LEU A 544 33.20 0.55 20.20
N ASP A 545 33.99 1.20 21.07
CA ASP A 545 33.60 1.56 22.44
C ASP A 545 32.33 2.42 22.54
N LYS A 546 32.13 3.38 21.61
CA LYS A 546 30.91 4.20 21.58
C LYS A 546 29.65 3.36 21.34
N ALA A 547 29.67 2.48 20.35
CA ALA A 547 28.55 1.59 20.08
C ALA A 547 28.36 0.53 21.20
N LYS A 548 29.45 0.01 21.78
CA LYS A 548 29.38 -0.86 22.98
C LYS A 548 28.71 -0.17 24.15
N LYS A 549 29.01 1.11 24.37
CA LYS A 549 28.35 1.92 25.41
C LYS A 549 26.84 2.00 25.15
N VAL A 550 26.42 2.31 23.92
CA VAL A 550 25.00 2.36 23.53
C VAL A 550 24.28 1.03 23.77
N THR A 551 24.88 -0.09 23.35
CA THR A 551 24.24 -1.42 23.53
C THR A 551 24.22 -1.86 24.99
N ASN A 552 25.26 -1.56 25.77
CA ASN A 552 25.29 -1.85 27.21
C ASN A 552 24.28 -0.99 27.99
N GLU A 553 24.11 0.28 27.63
CA GLU A 553 23.06 1.12 28.22
C GLU A 553 21.66 0.57 27.96
N ALA A 554 21.40 0.05 26.75
CA ALA A 554 20.12 -0.58 26.43
C ALA A 554 19.88 -1.85 27.27
N ARG A 555 20.91 -2.71 27.43
CA ARG A 555 20.85 -3.90 28.31
C ARG A 555 20.59 -3.53 29.77
N ASN A 556 21.30 -2.52 30.28
CA ASN A 556 21.15 -2.05 31.66
C ASN A 556 19.75 -1.50 31.91
N ASN A 557 19.16 -0.79 30.94
CA ASN A 557 17.78 -0.32 31.01
C ASN A 557 16.77 -1.47 31.17
N VAL A 558 16.98 -2.59 30.48
CA VAL A 558 16.12 -3.78 30.63
C VAL A 558 16.37 -4.47 31.98
N ARG A 559 17.64 -4.55 32.43
CA ARG A 559 18.02 -5.11 33.73
C ARG A 559 17.34 -4.37 34.88
N GLU A 560 17.38 -3.04 34.87
CA GLU A 560 16.73 -2.18 35.86
C GLU A 560 15.21 -2.41 35.90
N ALA A 561 14.58 -2.66 34.76
CA ALA A 561 13.15 -2.96 34.68
C ALA A 561 12.77 -4.36 35.21
N LEU A 562 13.67 -5.34 35.11
CA LEU A 562 13.42 -6.73 35.52
C LEU A 562 13.59 -6.98 37.03
N SER A 563 14.65 -6.41 37.64
CA SER A 563 15.00 -6.35 39.08
C SER A 563 16.52 -6.10 39.26
N GLU A 564 16.95 -5.45 40.36
CA GLU A 564 18.37 -5.29 40.72
C GLU A 564 19.15 -6.61 40.92
N ASN A 565 18.45 -7.73 41.12
CA ASN A 565 19.06 -9.04 41.34
C ASN A 565 19.44 -9.79 40.05
N VAL A 566 19.14 -9.24 38.86
CA VAL A 566 19.56 -9.85 37.58
C VAL A 566 21.03 -9.51 37.33
N PRO A 567 21.93 -10.50 37.12
CA PRO A 567 23.33 -10.24 36.88
C PRO A 567 23.56 -9.44 35.58
N GLU A 568 24.66 -8.70 35.53
CA GLU A 568 25.05 -7.98 34.31
C GLU A 568 25.30 -8.97 33.16
N PHE A 569 24.63 -8.73 32.02
CA PHE A 569 24.77 -9.56 30.84
C PHE A 569 26.17 -9.39 30.23
N SER A 570 26.88 -10.51 30.02
CA SER A 570 28.20 -10.52 29.40
C SER A 570 28.10 -10.95 27.93
N PRO A 571 28.32 -10.04 26.96
CA PRO A 571 28.31 -10.40 25.53
C PRO A 571 29.39 -11.43 25.17
N ASP A 572 30.59 -11.29 25.75
CA ASP A 572 31.69 -12.24 25.56
C ASP A 572 31.41 -13.59 26.22
N GLY A 573 30.75 -13.58 27.39
CA GLY A 573 30.25 -14.77 28.05
C GLY A 573 29.25 -15.52 27.18
N PHE A 574 28.27 -14.82 26.61
CA PHE A 574 27.27 -15.40 25.70
C PHE A 574 27.94 -16.00 24.44
N LYS A 575 28.86 -15.27 23.81
CA LYS A 575 29.66 -15.79 22.68
C LYS A 575 30.42 -17.07 23.06
N THR A 576 31.03 -17.10 24.24
CA THR A 576 31.76 -18.27 24.75
C THR A 576 30.84 -19.47 24.94
N LYS A 577 29.61 -19.27 25.43
CA LYS A 577 28.61 -20.34 25.55
C LYS A 577 28.22 -20.91 24.19
N ILE A 578 27.98 -20.06 23.19
CA ILE A 578 27.67 -20.52 21.82
C ILE A 578 28.83 -21.36 21.26
N GLN A 579 30.08 -20.91 21.43
CA GLN A 579 31.26 -21.66 20.97
C GLN A 579 31.42 -23.01 21.67
N LYS A 580 31.12 -23.08 22.99
CA LYS A 580 31.09 -24.35 23.73
C LYS A 580 29.98 -25.27 23.23
N ALA A 581 28.78 -24.73 22.98
CA ALA A 581 27.66 -25.49 22.42
C ALA A 581 27.97 -26.04 21.02
N LEU A 582 28.64 -25.25 20.17
CA LEU A 582 29.10 -25.68 18.84
C LEU A 582 30.09 -26.85 18.87
N SER A 583 30.78 -27.05 20.00
CA SER A 583 31.67 -28.22 20.18
C SER A 583 30.89 -29.53 20.40
N ASN A 584 29.57 -29.46 20.63
CA ASN A 584 28.73 -30.63 20.81
C ASN A 584 28.17 -31.13 19.47
N VAL A 585 28.88 -32.10 18.89
CA VAL A 585 28.58 -32.64 17.54
C VAL A 585 27.26 -33.41 17.49
N ASN A 586 26.71 -33.80 18.64
CA ASN A 586 25.49 -34.61 18.73
C ASN A 586 24.20 -33.79 18.77
N TRP A 587 24.26 -32.46 18.92
CA TRP A 587 23.06 -31.63 18.97
C TRP A 587 22.32 -31.64 17.61
N ALA A 588 21.01 -31.87 17.66
CA ALA A 588 20.11 -31.65 16.56
C ALA A 588 19.46 -30.25 16.70
N GLU A 589 18.59 -29.90 15.75
CA GLU A 589 17.94 -28.58 15.73
C GLU A 589 17.04 -28.30 16.96
N PRO A 590 16.34 -29.28 17.55
CA PRO A 590 15.59 -29.07 18.80
C PRO A 590 16.49 -28.62 19.96
N GLU A 591 17.64 -29.26 20.18
CA GLU A 591 18.57 -28.87 21.25
C GLU A 591 19.14 -27.47 21.04
N TRP A 592 19.38 -27.08 19.78
CA TRP A 592 19.73 -25.69 19.45
C TRP A 592 18.58 -24.72 19.72
N THR A 593 17.33 -25.12 19.49
CA THR A 593 16.15 -24.30 19.79
C THR A 593 16.02 -24.09 21.29
N GLU A 594 16.14 -25.15 22.08
CA GLU A 594 16.17 -25.09 23.54
C GLU A 594 17.31 -24.20 24.06
N PHE A 595 18.50 -24.30 23.46
CA PHE A 595 19.63 -23.44 23.80
C PHE A 595 19.32 -21.95 23.60
N TRP A 596 18.72 -21.56 22.47
CA TRP A 596 18.37 -20.17 22.22
C TRP A 596 17.31 -19.65 23.19
N ILE A 597 16.27 -20.45 23.47
CA ILE A 597 15.20 -20.10 24.41
C ILE A 597 15.77 -19.96 25.82
N ASN A 598 16.64 -20.87 26.24
CA ASN A 598 17.30 -20.82 27.54
C ASN A 598 18.16 -19.56 27.70
N GLU A 599 18.89 -19.15 26.66
CA GLU A 599 19.69 -17.91 26.72
C GLU A 599 18.84 -16.64 26.74
N ILE A 600 17.66 -16.64 26.10
CA ILE A 600 16.63 -15.58 26.27
C ILE A 600 16.11 -15.58 27.72
N SER A 601 15.88 -16.76 28.31
CA SER A 601 15.44 -16.90 29.71
C SER A 601 16.48 -16.35 30.69
N ILE A 602 17.76 -16.67 30.47
CA ILE A 602 18.88 -16.16 31.27
C ILE A 602 19.01 -14.64 31.14
N ALA A 603 18.91 -14.10 29.91
CA ALA A 603 18.99 -12.66 29.67
C ALA A 603 17.86 -11.88 30.36
N THR A 604 16.71 -12.52 30.62
CA THR A 604 15.57 -11.94 31.33
C THR A 604 15.58 -12.22 32.84
N GLY A 605 16.54 -13.01 33.34
CA GLY A 605 16.57 -13.42 34.74
C GLY A 605 15.39 -14.31 35.16
N ILE A 606 14.66 -14.88 34.19
CA ILE A 606 13.56 -15.80 34.42
C ILE A 606 14.17 -17.20 34.46
N ASN A 607 14.75 -17.57 35.61
CA ASN A 607 15.23 -18.93 35.84
C ASN A 607 14.38 -19.54 36.96
N ASN A 608 13.84 -20.73 36.74
CA ASN A 608 13.38 -21.55 37.86
C ASN A 608 14.62 -22.10 38.56
N GLU A 609 14.66 -22.06 39.89
CA GLU A 609 15.85 -22.34 40.71
C GLU A 609 16.47 -23.74 40.50
N ASN A 610 15.93 -24.64 39.66
CA ASN A 610 16.52 -25.96 39.39
C ASN A 610 16.28 -26.58 37.98
N GLU A 611 15.72 -25.91 36.96
CA GLU A 611 15.47 -26.52 35.63
C GLU A 611 15.69 -25.56 34.45
N ASN A 612 16.24 -26.06 33.33
CA ASN A 612 16.37 -25.33 32.06
C ASN A 612 14.98 -24.95 31.53
N VAL A 613 14.77 -23.67 31.22
CA VAL A 613 13.53 -23.21 30.59
C VAL A 613 13.63 -23.43 29.09
N ASN A 614 13.04 -24.53 28.62
CA ASN A 614 13.04 -24.92 27.20
C ASN A 614 11.77 -24.47 26.46
N ASP A 615 10.83 -23.82 27.15
CA ASP A 615 9.55 -23.37 26.59
C ASP A 615 9.41 -21.84 26.69
N ILE A 616 9.37 -21.19 25.52
CA ILE A 616 9.25 -19.73 25.39
C ILE A 616 7.92 -19.18 25.92
N SER A 617 6.89 -20.02 26.06
CA SER A 617 5.60 -19.69 26.68
C SER A 617 5.73 -19.37 28.16
N ILE A 618 6.66 -20.04 28.87
CA ILE A 618 6.95 -19.79 30.29
C ILE A 618 7.54 -18.39 30.45
N ILE A 619 8.52 -18.04 29.61
CA ILE A 619 9.17 -16.72 29.59
C ILE A 619 8.11 -15.64 29.32
N ASN A 620 7.25 -15.84 28.32
CA ASN A 620 6.18 -14.92 27.98
C ASN A 620 5.20 -14.70 29.15
N ARG A 621 4.81 -15.77 29.85
CA ARG A 621 3.91 -15.69 31.01
C ARG A 621 4.51 -14.89 32.16
N GLU A 622 5.79 -15.09 32.46
CA GLU A 622 6.47 -14.33 33.53
C GLU A 622 6.66 -12.86 33.15
N LEU A 623 6.97 -12.55 31.88
CA LEU A 623 6.99 -11.16 31.39
C LEU A 623 5.62 -10.49 31.48
N LYS A 624 4.53 -11.21 31.17
CA LYS A 624 3.15 -10.72 31.35
C LYS A 624 2.84 -10.40 32.82
N LYS A 625 3.21 -11.28 33.77
CA LYS A 625 3.03 -11.03 35.21
C LYS A 625 3.77 -9.77 35.68
N LYS A 626 4.95 -9.51 35.13
CA LYS A 626 5.76 -8.32 35.43
C LYS A 626 5.32 -7.07 34.65
N ASN A 627 4.34 -7.18 33.76
CA ASN A 627 3.93 -6.12 32.84
C ASN A 627 5.09 -5.57 31.98
N LEU A 628 5.99 -6.46 31.56
CA LEU A 628 7.17 -6.12 30.75
C LEU A 628 7.05 -6.69 29.34
N ARG A 629 7.51 -5.91 28.36
CA ARG A 629 7.62 -6.28 26.94
C ARG A 629 9.05 -6.07 26.49
N ILE A 630 9.66 -7.04 25.82
CA ILE A 630 11.09 -6.99 25.46
C ILE A 630 11.28 -7.45 24.01
N ILE A 631 12.04 -6.69 23.22
CA ILE A 631 12.48 -7.05 21.87
C ILE A 631 13.95 -7.44 21.91
N PHE A 632 14.28 -8.67 21.49
CA PHE A 632 15.66 -9.15 21.40
C PHE A 632 16.25 -8.87 20.02
N LEU A 633 17.41 -8.20 20.00
CA LEU A 633 18.15 -7.93 18.77
C LEU A 633 19.34 -8.89 18.60
N PHE A 634 19.52 -9.39 17.38
CA PHE A 634 20.67 -10.21 17.00
C PHE A 634 21.40 -9.58 15.81
N ASP A 635 22.70 -9.36 15.95
CA ASP A 635 23.60 -8.96 14.87
C ASP A 635 24.95 -9.70 14.97
N GLY A 636 25.73 -9.73 13.89
CA GLY A 636 27.07 -10.31 13.88
C GLY A 636 27.12 -11.84 13.87
N LEU A 637 26.06 -12.49 13.38
CA LEU A 637 26.00 -13.96 13.25
C LEU A 637 27.15 -14.52 12.41
N GLU A 638 27.71 -13.75 11.49
CA GLU A 638 28.89 -14.12 10.70
C GLU A 638 30.17 -14.26 11.50
N ASN A 639 30.27 -13.60 12.66
CA ASN A 639 31.42 -13.75 13.54
C ASN A 639 31.27 -14.97 14.46
N ILE A 640 30.05 -15.49 14.59
CA ILE A 640 29.72 -16.66 15.40
C ILE A 640 29.79 -17.94 14.56
N PHE A 641 29.35 -17.86 13.31
CA PHE A 641 29.27 -19.00 12.38
C PHE A 641 30.19 -18.82 11.15
N PRO A 642 31.52 -18.66 11.32
CA PRO A 642 32.42 -18.35 10.20
C PRO A 642 32.55 -19.49 9.17
N GLU A 643 32.22 -20.73 9.53
CA GLU A 643 32.36 -21.91 8.68
C GLU A 643 31.00 -22.54 8.34
N ILE A 644 29.95 -21.71 8.26
CA ILE A 644 28.57 -22.19 8.05
C ILE A 644 28.37 -22.95 6.73
N SER A 645 29.22 -22.69 5.73
CA SER A 645 29.19 -23.40 4.45
C SER A 645 29.71 -24.84 4.52
N SER A 646 30.53 -25.17 5.53
CA SER A 646 31.23 -26.45 5.65
C SER A 646 30.94 -27.22 6.94
N GLN A 647 30.44 -26.56 8.00
CA GLN A 647 30.15 -27.19 9.29
C GLN A 647 28.63 -27.35 9.52
N PRO A 648 28.09 -28.60 9.51
CA PRO A 648 26.66 -28.85 9.71
C PRO A 648 26.10 -28.38 11.06
N GLN A 649 26.92 -28.32 12.11
CA GLN A 649 26.47 -27.85 13.42
C GLN A 649 26.16 -26.34 13.44
N GLN A 650 26.94 -25.53 12.72
CA GLN A 650 26.68 -24.10 12.58
C GLN A 650 25.40 -23.84 11.76
N GLU A 651 25.17 -24.66 10.73
CA GLU A 651 23.94 -24.64 9.93
C GLU A 651 22.70 -24.90 10.79
N LYS A 652 22.71 -25.98 11.60
CA LYS A 652 21.60 -26.34 12.50
C LYS A 652 21.35 -25.26 13.56
N ALA A 653 22.41 -24.73 14.16
CA ALA A 653 22.34 -23.67 15.16
C ALA A 653 21.65 -22.42 14.61
N LEU A 654 22.05 -21.98 13.40
CA LEU A 654 21.44 -20.83 12.76
C LEU A 654 20.01 -21.10 12.30
N ARG A 655 19.72 -22.29 11.76
CA ARG A 655 18.36 -22.68 11.34
C ARG A 655 17.38 -22.63 12.52
N ALA A 656 17.77 -23.19 13.66
CA ALA A 656 16.98 -23.14 14.89
C ALA A 656 16.64 -21.70 15.30
N LEU A 657 17.59 -20.77 15.18
CA LEU A 657 17.38 -19.36 15.52
C LEU A 657 16.43 -18.62 14.56
N ILE A 658 16.53 -18.88 13.25
CA ILE A 658 15.80 -18.09 12.22
C ILE A 658 14.48 -18.73 11.77
N GLN A 659 14.24 -20.01 12.07
CA GLN A 659 13.00 -20.72 11.76
C GLN A 659 12.26 -21.16 13.02
N ASN A 660 12.90 -21.97 13.88
CA ASN A 660 12.19 -22.65 14.97
C ASN A 660 11.77 -21.68 16.08
N VAL A 661 12.67 -20.79 16.51
CA VAL A 661 12.35 -19.78 17.54
C VAL A 661 11.24 -18.82 17.09
N PRO A 662 11.29 -18.22 15.88
CA PRO A 662 10.17 -17.46 15.32
C PRO A 662 8.86 -18.27 15.21
N GLY A 663 8.96 -19.54 14.79
CA GLY A 663 7.81 -20.44 14.69
C GLY A 663 7.08 -20.62 16.03
N GLN A 664 7.83 -20.90 17.10
CA GLN A 664 7.26 -21.02 18.44
C GLN A 664 6.68 -19.70 18.96
N LEU A 665 7.30 -18.56 18.64
CA LEU A 665 6.75 -17.24 19.00
C LEU A 665 5.43 -16.94 18.28
N ALA A 666 5.28 -17.37 17.03
CA ALA A 666 4.06 -17.17 16.24
C ALA A 666 2.85 -17.94 16.81
N GLU A 667 3.08 -19.02 17.56
CA GLU A 667 2.03 -19.79 18.25
C GLU A 667 1.53 -19.10 19.53
N ILE A 668 2.24 -18.09 20.05
CA ILE A 668 1.88 -17.39 21.28
C ILE A 668 0.94 -16.21 20.97
N ARG A 669 -0.31 -16.34 21.43
CA ARG A 669 -1.29 -15.23 21.41
C ARG A 669 -0.84 -14.09 22.33
N GLN A 670 -0.70 -12.89 21.77
CA GLN A 670 -0.21 -11.66 22.45
C GLN A 670 1.16 -11.89 23.10
N SER A 671 2.21 -11.95 22.30
CA SER A 671 3.57 -12.11 22.81
C SER A 671 4.10 -10.82 23.47
N ASN A 672 4.69 -10.95 24.67
CA ASN A 672 5.52 -9.95 25.33
C ASN A 672 7.01 -10.09 24.97
N ILE A 673 7.32 -11.00 24.05
CA ILE A 673 8.65 -11.24 23.47
C ILE A 673 8.63 -10.86 21.99
N GLY A 674 9.50 -9.94 21.60
CA GLY A 674 9.82 -9.61 20.22
C GLY A 674 11.23 -10.07 19.85
N LEU A 675 11.48 -10.21 18.56
CA LEU A 675 12.71 -10.73 17.98
C LEU A 675 12.99 -10.00 16.66
N ILE A 676 14.18 -9.40 16.55
CA ILE A 676 14.70 -8.84 15.28
C ILE A 676 16.08 -9.44 15.05
N ILE A 677 16.20 -10.25 13.99
CA ILE A 677 17.44 -10.93 13.63
C ILE A 677 17.99 -10.30 12.35
N PHE A 678 19.14 -9.63 12.45
CA PHE A 678 19.85 -9.13 11.29
C PHE A 678 20.71 -10.24 10.68
N LEU A 679 20.32 -10.72 9.51
CA LEU A 679 20.94 -11.86 8.85
C LEU A 679 21.59 -11.46 7.52
N ARG A 680 22.81 -11.96 7.28
CA ARG A 680 23.44 -11.82 5.97
C ARG A 680 22.81 -12.75 4.95
N ARG A 681 22.55 -12.24 3.74
CA ARG A 681 21.91 -13.02 2.67
C ARG A 681 22.69 -14.25 2.23
N ASP A 682 24.03 -14.19 2.22
CA ASP A 682 24.87 -15.35 1.91
C ASP A 682 24.75 -16.45 2.97
N PHE A 683 24.62 -16.09 4.25
CA PHE A 683 24.41 -17.04 5.34
C PHE A 683 23.07 -17.76 5.21
N LEU A 684 22.01 -17.03 4.84
CA LEU A 684 20.69 -17.61 4.60
C LEU A 684 20.75 -18.72 3.54
N ARG A 685 21.53 -18.56 2.47
CA ARG A 685 21.66 -19.57 1.39
C ARG A 685 22.32 -20.86 1.88
N TYR A 686 23.26 -20.77 2.82
CA TYR A 686 23.88 -21.97 3.41
C TYR A 686 22.95 -22.67 4.39
N THR A 687 22.04 -21.92 5.04
CA THR A 687 21.12 -22.45 6.06
C THR A 687 19.82 -22.99 5.48
N ILE A 688 19.21 -22.35 4.48
CA ILE A 688 17.93 -22.73 3.91
C ILE A 688 18.15 -23.32 2.52
N LYS A 689 18.19 -24.66 2.45
CA LYS A 689 18.47 -25.41 1.21
C LYS A 689 17.21 -25.69 0.37
N GLN A 690 16.04 -25.71 1.01
CA GLN A 690 14.72 -25.89 0.40
C GLN A 690 13.87 -24.66 0.69
N ASP A 691 13.00 -24.25 -0.24
CA ASP A 691 12.05 -23.13 -0.08
C ASP A 691 12.65 -21.75 0.26
N LEU A 692 13.93 -21.53 -0.09
CA LEU A 692 14.64 -20.25 0.13
C LEU A 692 13.84 -19.04 -0.35
N LYS A 693 13.20 -19.12 -1.52
CA LYS A 693 12.39 -18.02 -2.07
C LYS A 693 11.15 -17.72 -1.23
N GLN A 694 10.50 -18.74 -0.67
CA GLN A 694 9.35 -18.54 0.21
C GLN A 694 9.76 -17.86 1.50
N PHE A 695 10.90 -18.26 2.07
CA PHE A 695 11.47 -17.62 3.26
C PHE A 695 11.90 -16.16 2.99
N GLU A 696 12.57 -15.89 1.86
CA GLU A 696 12.92 -14.53 1.45
C GLU A 696 11.67 -13.67 1.23
N ASN A 697 10.60 -14.22 0.64
CA ASN A 697 9.34 -13.50 0.43
C ASN A 697 8.64 -13.14 1.75
N LEU A 698 8.66 -14.02 2.74
CA LEU A 698 8.05 -13.78 4.05
C LEU A 698 8.62 -12.52 4.74
N TYR A 699 9.94 -12.30 4.62
CA TYR A 699 10.62 -11.16 5.25
C TYR A 699 11.03 -10.05 4.27
N ARG A 700 10.57 -10.13 3.01
CA ARG A 700 10.87 -9.15 1.96
C ARG A 700 10.59 -7.69 2.34
N PRO A 701 9.51 -7.36 3.07
CA PRO A 701 9.26 -5.97 3.50
C PRO A 701 10.37 -5.39 4.41
N TYR A 702 11.17 -6.25 5.05
CA TYR A 702 12.20 -5.87 6.03
C TYR A 702 13.63 -6.07 5.50
N ASP A 703 13.76 -6.34 4.19
CA ASP A 703 15.02 -6.61 3.52
C ASP A 703 15.86 -5.32 3.36
N LEU A 704 17.07 -5.34 3.91
CA LEU A 704 18.01 -4.24 3.84
C LEU A 704 18.77 -4.31 2.51
N SER A 705 18.42 -3.41 1.61
CA SER A 705 19.06 -3.24 0.31
C SER A 705 19.18 -1.76 -0.06
N TRP A 706 20.13 -1.46 -0.95
CA TRP A 706 20.36 -0.13 -1.50
C TRP A 706 20.15 -0.16 -3.01
N ASP A 707 18.94 0.16 -3.43
CA ASP A 707 18.60 0.42 -4.82
C ASP A 707 18.87 1.90 -5.19
N GLN A 708 18.52 2.29 -6.42
CA GLN A 708 18.75 3.65 -6.88
C GLN A 708 17.91 4.68 -6.11
N ASP A 709 16.70 4.36 -5.68
CA ASP A 709 15.83 5.30 -4.97
C ASP A 709 16.33 5.55 -3.53
N SER A 710 16.59 4.48 -2.79
CA SER A 710 17.20 4.54 -1.45
C SER A 710 18.59 5.20 -1.48
N PHE A 711 19.38 5.00 -2.54
CA PHE A 711 20.63 5.76 -2.77
C PHE A 711 20.40 7.27 -2.84
N LEU A 712 19.45 7.72 -3.65
CA LEU A 712 19.15 9.16 -3.79
C LEU A 712 18.64 9.74 -2.48
N ARG A 713 17.77 9.01 -1.76
CA ARG A 713 17.28 9.38 -0.43
C ARG A 713 18.41 9.50 0.58
N LEU A 714 19.39 8.59 0.57
CA LEU A 714 20.57 8.67 1.44
C LEU A 714 21.38 9.93 1.18
N VAL A 715 21.66 10.25 -0.09
CA VAL A 715 22.42 11.46 -0.44
C VAL A 715 21.67 12.71 -0.02
N TYR A 716 20.37 12.80 -0.32
CA TYR A 716 19.54 13.94 0.05
C TYR A 716 19.42 14.10 1.58
N TRP A 717 19.32 12.99 2.31
CA TRP A 717 19.33 13.00 3.78
C TRP A 717 20.65 13.52 4.36
N ILE A 718 21.79 13.08 3.83
CA ILE A 718 23.12 13.62 4.21
C ILE A 718 23.18 15.12 3.91
N CYS A 719 22.63 15.56 2.77
CA CYS A 719 22.58 16.98 2.42
C CYS A 719 21.73 17.80 3.40
N SER A 720 20.57 17.27 3.80
CA SER A 720 19.72 17.92 4.80
C SER A 720 20.43 18.04 6.14
N LYS A 721 21.16 16.99 6.55
CA LYS A 721 21.97 17.01 7.77
C LYS A 721 23.16 17.94 7.71
N ALA A 722 23.77 18.11 6.55
CA ALA A 722 24.84 19.08 6.35
C ALA A 722 24.29 20.52 6.24
N ASN A 723 22.97 20.68 6.18
CA ASN A 723 22.29 21.93 5.89
C ASN A 723 22.84 22.59 4.61
N VAL A 724 22.80 21.82 3.51
CA VAL A 724 23.24 22.22 2.18
C VAL A 724 22.11 22.02 1.17
N ILE A 725 22.21 22.66 0.00
CA ILE A 725 21.22 22.59 -1.11
C ILE A 725 19.76 22.88 -0.72
N ARG A 726 19.51 23.48 0.46
CA ARG A 726 18.17 23.66 1.05
C ARG A 726 17.40 22.34 1.25
N ALA A 727 18.11 21.22 1.41
CA ALA A 727 17.48 19.92 1.62
C ALA A 727 16.74 19.89 2.98
N ASN A 728 15.44 19.61 2.93
CA ASN A 728 14.59 19.48 4.12
C ASN A 728 14.35 18.00 4.48
N LYS A 729 14.65 17.63 5.72
CA LYS A 729 14.49 16.26 6.24
C LYS A 729 13.02 15.83 6.26
N ASP A 730 12.10 16.76 6.49
CA ASP A 730 10.69 16.43 6.77
C ASP A 730 9.93 16.01 5.51
N ILE A 731 10.43 16.36 4.32
CA ILE A 731 9.80 16.01 3.03
C ILE A 731 10.53 14.87 2.31
N ILE A 732 11.61 14.31 2.87
CA ILE A 732 12.41 13.28 2.19
C ILE A 732 11.51 12.15 1.70
N ASP A 733 10.57 11.75 2.53
CA ASP A 733 9.68 10.63 2.30
C ASP A 733 8.58 10.89 1.27
N SER A 734 8.14 12.15 1.13
CA SER A 734 7.12 12.56 0.15
C SER A 734 7.71 12.85 -1.23
N LEU A 735 9.02 13.07 -1.35
CA LEU A 735 9.64 13.34 -2.64
C LEU A 735 9.66 12.08 -3.53
N SER A 736 9.15 12.22 -4.75
CA SER A 736 9.29 11.21 -5.80
C SER A 736 10.76 11.08 -6.23
N LYS A 737 11.15 9.94 -6.79
CA LYS A 737 12.50 9.71 -7.34
C LYS A 737 12.94 10.83 -8.30
N LYS A 738 12.01 11.31 -9.14
CA LYS A 738 12.27 12.41 -10.09
C LYS A 738 12.57 13.72 -9.35
N ASN A 739 11.77 14.07 -8.35
CA ASN A 739 11.95 15.32 -7.59
C ASN A 739 13.24 15.29 -6.77
N ILE A 740 13.56 14.18 -6.09
CA ILE A 740 14.85 14.03 -5.38
C ILE A 740 16.01 14.19 -6.36
N THR A 741 15.90 13.60 -7.55
CA THR A 741 16.93 13.74 -8.59
C THR A 741 17.10 15.19 -9.04
N GLU A 742 16.01 15.94 -9.17
CA GLU A 742 16.01 17.37 -9.51
C GLU A 742 16.65 18.22 -8.41
N GLU A 743 16.27 18.01 -7.15
CA GLU A 743 16.89 18.69 -6.00
C GLU A 743 18.40 18.42 -5.91
N LEU A 744 18.81 17.17 -6.10
CA LEU A 744 20.24 16.78 -6.09
C LEU A 744 21.05 17.35 -7.26
N GLN A 745 20.42 17.97 -8.27
CA GLN A 745 21.16 18.75 -9.27
C GLN A 745 21.86 19.95 -8.61
N ASN A 746 21.31 20.52 -7.54
CA ASN A 746 21.98 21.56 -6.77
C ASN A 746 23.26 21.04 -6.07
N LEU A 747 23.35 19.74 -5.82
CA LEU A 747 24.55 19.11 -5.27
C LEU A 747 25.61 18.89 -6.36
N TRP A 748 25.31 18.11 -7.39
CA TRP A 748 26.30 17.60 -8.35
C TRP A 748 26.00 17.93 -9.83
N GLY A 749 24.88 18.60 -10.09
CA GLY A 749 24.35 18.98 -11.40
C GLY A 749 23.78 17.83 -12.23
N LYS A 750 22.97 18.18 -13.24
CA LYS A 750 22.22 17.22 -14.06
C LYS A 750 23.11 16.19 -14.76
N LYS A 751 24.23 16.66 -15.34
CA LYS A 751 25.22 15.82 -16.02
C LYS A 751 26.61 16.03 -15.44
N LEU A 752 27.50 15.06 -15.67
CA LEU A 752 28.89 15.05 -15.21
C LEU A 752 29.80 16.00 -16.02
N GLY A 753 29.28 17.19 -16.32
CA GLY A 753 29.80 18.25 -17.16
C GLY A 753 28.77 19.40 -17.20
N ALA A 754 28.79 20.22 -18.25
CA ALA A 754 27.71 21.18 -18.47
C ALA A 754 26.40 20.45 -18.83
N ASP A 755 25.24 21.05 -18.54
CA ASP A 755 23.94 20.36 -18.71
C ASP A 755 23.63 20.01 -20.18
N ASN A 756 24.21 20.77 -21.12
CA ASN A 756 24.13 20.54 -22.57
C ASN A 756 25.22 19.59 -23.11
N SER A 757 26.06 19.02 -22.25
CA SER A 757 27.11 18.09 -22.68
C SER A 757 26.57 16.70 -23.03
N ASN A 758 27.37 15.92 -23.77
CA ASN A 758 27.12 14.51 -24.06
C ASN A 758 27.58 13.57 -22.93
N GLU A 759 27.81 14.10 -21.73
CA GLU A 759 28.16 13.32 -20.54
C GLU A 759 26.93 12.59 -19.98
N ALA A 760 27.17 11.56 -19.17
CA ALA A 760 26.10 10.84 -18.47
C ALA A 760 25.42 11.72 -17.41
N TYR A 761 24.17 11.37 -17.08
CA TYR A 761 23.48 11.90 -15.91
C TYR A 761 24.26 11.58 -14.64
N THR A 762 24.48 12.57 -13.79
CA THR A 762 25.44 12.47 -12.68
C THR A 762 25.04 11.43 -11.65
N ASP A 763 23.78 11.43 -11.24
CA ASP A 763 23.16 10.48 -10.32
C ASP A 763 23.32 9.03 -10.81
N SER A 764 22.97 8.79 -12.08
CA SER A 764 23.02 7.47 -12.70
C SER A 764 24.46 6.99 -12.87
N TRP A 765 25.39 7.89 -13.19
CA TRP A 765 26.81 7.57 -13.29
C TRP A 765 27.41 7.25 -11.92
N ILE A 766 27.11 8.03 -10.88
CA ILE A 766 27.60 7.78 -9.52
C ILE A 766 27.10 6.43 -9.02
N PHE A 767 25.80 6.16 -9.17
CA PHE A 767 25.21 4.87 -8.79
C PHE A 767 25.91 3.72 -9.55
N ALA A 768 26.11 3.86 -10.86
CA ALA A 768 26.78 2.85 -11.65
C ALA A 768 28.26 2.65 -11.25
N ALA A 769 28.97 3.72 -10.90
CA ALA A 769 30.38 3.70 -10.53
C ALA A 769 30.63 3.12 -9.13
N LEU A 770 29.73 3.35 -8.18
CA LEU A 770 29.86 2.85 -6.80
C LEU A 770 29.41 1.39 -6.63
N THR A 771 28.64 0.85 -7.56
CA THR A 771 28.04 -0.48 -7.37
C THR A 771 28.76 -1.54 -8.19
N ASP A 772 28.83 -2.76 -7.70
CA ASP A 772 29.52 -3.87 -8.37
C ASP A 772 28.75 -4.36 -9.62
N PHE A 773 29.25 -5.40 -10.31
CA PHE A 773 28.53 -6.00 -11.45
C PHE A 773 27.32 -6.85 -11.06
N ASN A 774 27.13 -7.15 -9.77
CA ASN A 774 25.94 -7.81 -9.23
C ASN A 774 24.89 -6.80 -8.72
N ASN A 775 25.05 -5.51 -9.07
CA ASN A 775 24.20 -4.39 -8.68
C ASN A 775 24.13 -4.15 -7.15
N ARG A 776 25.17 -4.48 -6.40
CA ARG A 776 25.21 -4.28 -4.94
C ARG A 776 25.90 -2.95 -4.62
N LEU A 777 25.19 -2.09 -3.91
CA LEU A 777 25.67 -0.83 -3.36
C LEU A 777 25.80 -0.93 -1.84
N GLN A 778 26.80 -0.24 -1.27
CA GLN A 778 26.95 -0.07 0.18
C GLN A 778 26.81 1.41 0.55
N ALA A 779 26.04 1.71 1.59
CA ALA A 779 25.85 3.08 2.07
C ALA A 779 27.18 3.79 2.39
N ARG A 780 28.14 3.06 2.97
CA ARG A 780 29.47 3.59 3.29
C ARG A 780 30.20 4.12 2.07
N ASP A 781 30.11 3.43 0.93
CA ASP A 781 30.77 3.85 -0.32
C ASP A 781 30.18 5.18 -0.84
N VAL A 782 28.87 5.40 -0.65
CA VAL A 782 28.18 6.66 -0.97
C VAL A 782 28.68 7.80 -0.08
N VAL A 783 28.71 7.57 1.24
CA VAL A 783 29.19 8.55 2.22
C VAL A 783 30.65 8.92 1.97
N ARG A 784 31.49 7.91 1.68
CA ARG A 784 32.92 8.06 1.35
C ARG A 784 33.13 8.87 0.07
N LEU A 785 32.28 8.65 -0.95
CA LEU A 785 32.32 9.45 -2.17
C LEU A 785 32.03 10.93 -1.89
N LEU A 786 30.98 11.21 -1.11
CA LEU A 786 30.61 12.58 -0.73
C LEU A 786 31.74 13.26 0.06
N TYR A 787 32.36 12.54 1.00
CA TYR A 787 33.51 13.02 1.76
C TYR A 787 34.67 13.41 0.83
N HIS A 788 35.16 12.49 -0.01
CA HIS A 788 36.30 12.77 -0.87
C HIS A 788 35.98 13.81 -1.95
N ALA A 789 34.77 13.82 -2.50
CA ALA A 789 34.36 14.84 -3.46
C ALA A 789 34.33 16.23 -2.81
N ALA A 790 33.81 16.35 -1.58
CA ALA A 790 33.82 17.61 -0.84
C ALA A 790 35.25 18.03 -0.46
N ASP A 791 36.09 17.11 -0.01
CA ASP A 791 37.48 17.39 0.39
C ASP A 791 38.33 17.89 -0.79
N ILE A 792 38.25 17.22 -1.93
CA ILE A 792 38.92 17.65 -3.17
C ILE A 792 38.41 19.03 -3.62
N THR A 793 37.13 19.33 -3.40
CA THR A 793 36.53 20.64 -3.73
C THR A 793 37.11 21.74 -2.82
N VAL A 794 37.33 21.45 -1.54
CA VAL A 794 37.94 22.38 -0.58
C VAL A 794 39.43 22.59 -0.89
N GLU A 795 40.17 21.53 -1.21
CA GLU A 795 41.61 21.61 -1.58
C GLU A 795 41.82 22.46 -2.85
N ASN A 796 40.90 22.38 -3.82
CA ASN A 796 40.95 23.14 -5.06
C ASN A 796 40.20 24.49 -4.99
N SER A 797 39.96 25.03 -3.78
CA SER A 797 39.19 26.26 -3.56
C SER A 797 39.76 27.51 -4.26
N HIS A 798 41.02 27.50 -4.67
CA HIS A 798 41.68 28.57 -5.42
C HIS A 798 41.53 28.45 -6.96
N ASP A 799 40.88 27.41 -7.47
CA ASP A 799 40.68 27.23 -8.91
C ASP A 799 39.60 28.18 -9.46
N SER A 800 39.97 29.00 -10.45
CA SER A 800 39.06 29.88 -11.19
C SER A 800 37.84 29.17 -11.80
N GLN A 801 37.91 27.87 -12.08
CA GLN A 801 36.79 27.08 -12.60
C GLN A 801 35.74 26.75 -11.51
N LEU A 802 36.12 26.71 -10.24
CA LEU A 802 35.24 26.41 -9.11
C LEU A 802 34.11 27.45 -9.00
N VAL A 803 34.46 28.73 -9.19
CA VAL A 803 33.51 29.87 -9.18
C VAL A 803 32.43 29.69 -10.25
N LYS A 804 32.76 29.12 -11.41
CA LYS A 804 31.79 28.84 -12.48
C LYS A 804 30.85 27.70 -12.09
N TRP A 805 31.33 26.67 -11.41
CA TRP A 805 30.51 25.54 -11.00
C TRP A 805 29.55 25.89 -9.86
N PHE A 806 29.97 26.73 -8.91
CA PHE A 806 29.12 27.24 -7.82
C PHE A 806 27.90 28.04 -8.29
N ALA A 807 27.82 28.47 -9.54
CA ALA A 807 26.59 29.02 -10.09
C ALA A 807 25.48 27.96 -10.30
N SER A 808 25.84 26.68 -10.43
CA SER A 808 24.92 25.59 -10.76
C SER A 808 24.86 24.46 -9.74
N ARG A 809 25.95 24.20 -9.01
CA ARG A 809 26.09 23.01 -8.15
C ARG A 809 27.11 23.23 -7.02
N LEU A 810 27.11 22.38 -6.00
CA LEU A 810 28.11 22.41 -4.90
C LEU A 810 29.38 21.60 -5.21
N LEU A 811 29.24 20.42 -5.80
CA LEU A 811 30.33 19.51 -6.11
C LEU A 811 30.67 19.58 -7.61
N PRO A 812 31.88 19.99 -7.99
CA PRO A 812 32.29 20.06 -9.39
C PRO A 812 32.54 18.66 -9.97
N PRO A 813 32.30 18.45 -11.29
CA PRO A 813 32.43 17.12 -11.91
C PRO A 813 33.81 16.47 -11.78
N GLN A 814 34.89 17.27 -11.72
CA GLN A 814 36.25 16.73 -11.56
C GLN A 814 36.48 16.16 -10.15
N ALA A 815 35.91 16.79 -9.12
CA ALA A 815 36.00 16.28 -7.75
C ALA A 815 35.27 14.94 -7.61
N ILE A 816 34.08 14.82 -8.21
CA ILE A 816 33.31 13.57 -8.23
C ILE A 816 34.09 12.44 -8.92
N ARG A 817 34.71 12.69 -10.08
CA ARG A 817 35.53 11.67 -10.77
C ARG A 817 36.73 11.23 -9.93
N ARG A 818 37.46 12.18 -9.34
CA ARG A 818 38.66 11.90 -8.55
C ARG A 818 38.34 11.21 -7.22
N ALA A 819 37.14 11.41 -6.67
CA ALA A 819 36.70 10.75 -5.45
C ALA A 819 36.53 9.22 -5.58
N ILE A 820 36.41 8.68 -6.81
CA ILE A 820 36.28 7.23 -7.05
C ILE A 820 37.54 6.47 -6.66
N GLU A 821 38.73 7.02 -6.93
CA GLU A 821 39.99 6.35 -6.66
C GLU A 821 40.17 5.99 -5.16
N PRO A 822 40.06 6.94 -4.21
CA PRO A 822 40.16 6.60 -2.79
C PRO A 822 39.01 5.71 -2.31
N CYS A 823 37.78 5.86 -2.84
CA CYS A 823 36.68 4.93 -2.58
C CYS A 823 37.04 3.50 -2.99
N SER A 824 37.62 3.33 -4.18
CA SER A 824 37.98 2.04 -4.72
C SER A 824 39.10 1.36 -3.94
N ARG A 825 40.12 2.12 -3.53
CA ARG A 825 41.20 1.60 -2.66
C ARG A 825 40.64 1.06 -1.34
N LYS A 826 39.78 1.83 -0.67
CA LYS A 826 39.15 1.40 0.57
C LYS A 826 38.24 0.19 0.38
N LYS A 827 37.48 0.13 -0.72
CA LYS A 827 36.66 -1.05 -1.06
C LYS A 827 37.49 -2.31 -1.18
N VAL A 828 38.67 -2.20 -1.82
CA VAL A 828 39.60 -3.32 -2.00
C VAL A 828 40.20 -3.74 -0.66
N ASP A 829 40.61 -2.80 0.18
CA ASP A 829 41.09 -3.10 1.54
C ASP A 829 40.03 -3.85 2.36
N GLU A 830 38.78 -3.38 2.32
CA GLU A 830 37.63 -4.06 2.93
C GLU A 830 37.49 -5.47 2.34
N ALA A 831 37.42 -5.62 1.01
CA ALA A 831 37.31 -6.95 0.39
C ALA A 831 38.46 -7.91 0.77
N LYS A 832 39.68 -7.42 1.01
CA LYS A 832 40.82 -8.24 1.49
C LYS A 832 40.64 -8.72 2.93
N GLU A 833 40.11 -7.87 3.80
CA GLU A 833 39.80 -8.27 5.19
C GLU A 833 38.69 -9.32 5.21
N GLU A 834 37.80 -9.27 4.23
CA GLU A 834 36.59 -10.09 4.20
C GLU A 834 36.76 -11.45 3.53
N TYR A 835 37.57 -11.51 2.47
CA TYR A 835 37.73 -12.70 1.65
C TYR A 835 39.22 -13.09 1.62
N PRO A 836 39.66 -14.06 2.46
CA PRO A 836 41.05 -14.47 2.51
C PRO A 836 41.61 -14.92 1.15
N THR A 837 40.81 -15.60 0.34
CA THR A 837 41.17 -16.02 -1.03
C THR A 837 41.35 -14.83 -1.97
N PHE A 838 40.51 -13.80 -1.86
CA PHE A 838 40.68 -12.54 -2.60
C PHE A 838 41.94 -11.81 -2.16
N LYS A 839 42.23 -11.77 -0.84
CA LYS A 839 43.46 -11.19 -0.31
C LYS A 839 44.70 -11.86 -0.88
N ILE A 840 44.75 -13.19 -0.85
CA ILE A 840 45.84 -13.97 -1.46
C ILE A 840 45.99 -13.62 -2.93
N TRP A 841 44.89 -13.59 -3.68
CA TRP A 841 44.94 -13.20 -5.09
C TRP A 841 45.49 -11.78 -5.31
N VAL A 842 45.05 -10.78 -4.55
CA VAL A 842 45.54 -9.41 -4.71
C VAL A 842 47.00 -9.27 -4.30
N ASP A 843 47.37 -9.79 -3.12
CA ASP A 843 48.67 -9.57 -2.50
C ASP A 843 49.78 -10.45 -3.10
N GLU A 844 49.45 -11.67 -3.54
CA GLU A 844 50.43 -12.64 -4.03
C GLU A 844 50.41 -12.84 -5.55
N ASN A 845 49.24 -12.75 -6.21
CA ASN A 845 49.13 -13.01 -7.65
C ASN A 845 49.13 -11.70 -8.43
N LEU A 846 48.20 -10.79 -8.12
CA LEU A 846 48.02 -9.54 -8.85
C LEU A 846 49.19 -8.57 -8.61
N TYR A 847 49.85 -8.61 -7.45
CA TYR A 847 51.02 -7.78 -7.15
C TYR A 847 52.19 -8.00 -8.13
N LYS A 848 52.29 -9.19 -8.74
CA LYS A 848 53.38 -9.55 -9.68
C LYS A 848 53.30 -8.79 -11.02
N PHE A 849 52.17 -8.18 -11.34
CA PHE A 849 51.94 -7.50 -12.63
C PHE A 849 52.18 -5.99 -12.54
N THR A 850 52.82 -5.43 -13.57
CA THR A 850 53.07 -3.98 -13.66
C THR A 850 51.80 -3.20 -14.04
N PRO A 851 51.73 -1.87 -13.78
CA PRO A 851 50.59 -1.04 -14.20
C PRO A 851 50.27 -1.12 -15.71
N GLU A 852 51.28 -1.36 -16.55
CA GLU A 852 51.12 -1.51 -18.00
C GLU A 852 50.43 -2.80 -18.40
N GLN A 853 50.51 -3.84 -17.56
CA GLN A 853 49.87 -5.14 -17.74
C GLN A 853 48.44 -5.16 -17.17
N LYS A 854 48.15 -4.32 -16.17
CA LYS A 854 46.83 -4.18 -15.55
C LYS A 854 45.95 -3.23 -16.37
N LYS A 855 45.33 -3.75 -17.43
CA LYS A 855 44.41 -2.99 -18.29
C LYS A 855 43.05 -3.65 -18.39
N ILE A 856 42.01 -2.85 -18.60
CA ILE A 856 40.68 -3.36 -18.98
C ILE A 856 40.34 -3.01 -20.45
N PRO A 857 39.74 -3.94 -21.21
CA PRO A 857 39.52 -5.35 -20.85
C PRO A 857 40.81 -6.16 -20.83
N PHE A 858 40.83 -7.29 -20.12
CA PHE A 858 41.96 -8.23 -20.05
C PHE A 858 41.51 -9.68 -20.35
N ALA A 859 42.48 -10.54 -20.65
CA ALA A 859 42.28 -11.99 -20.73
C ALA A 859 42.67 -12.65 -19.40
N VAL A 860 41.94 -13.70 -18.99
CA VAL A 860 42.16 -14.42 -17.72
C VAL A 860 43.54 -15.06 -17.70
N GLU A 861 43.99 -15.54 -18.86
CA GLU A 861 45.28 -16.19 -19.08
C GLU A 861 46.46 -15.22 -18.92
N GLU A 862 46.29 -13.94 -19.28
CA GLU A 862 47.32 -12.89 -19.16
C GLU A 862 47.64 -12.56 -17.70
N LEU A 863 46.68 -12.78 -16.80
CA LEU A 863 46.83 -12.58 -15.36
C LEU A 863 47.07 -13.90 -14.60
N GLY A 864 47.21 -15.03 -15.30
CA GLY A 864 47.45 -16.33 -14.69
C GLY A 864 46.36 -16.77 -13.71
N MET A 865 45.10 -16.39 -13.97
CA MET A 865 43.97 -16.71 -13.09
C MET A 865 43.43 -18.10 -13.42
N ASP A 866 43.24 -18.93 -12.39
CA ASP A 866 42.59 -20.22 -12.54
C ASP A 866 41.05 -20.10 -12.53
N GLN A 867 40.36 -21.19 -12.88
CA GLN A 867 38.90 -21.19 -12.95
C GLN A 867 38.23 -20.92 -11.59
N GLN A 868 38.88 -21.29 -10.48
CA GLN A 868 38.36 -21.03 -9.14
C GLN A 868 38.41 -19.53 -8.80
N THR A 869 39.50 -18.86 -9.13
CA THR A 869 39.66 -17.41 -8.97
C THR A 869 38.65 -16.65 -9.81
N VAL A 870 38.43 -17.05 -11.07
CA VAL A 870 37.43 -16.41 -11.95
C VAL A 870 36.03 -16.48 -11.33
N ARG A 871 35.58 -17.68 -10.92
CA ARG A 871 34.26 -17.85 -10.29
C ARG A 871 34.12 -17.01 -9.03
N MET A 872 35.14 -16.99 -8.18
CA MET A 872 35.14 -16.16 -6.96
C MET A 872 34.97 -14.68 -7.31
N LEU A 873 35.73 -14.16 -8.26
CA LEU A 873 35.67 -12.74 -8.65
C LEU A 873 34.33 -12.38 -9.33
N GLU A 874 33.71 -13.29 -10.08
CA GLU A 874 32.36 -13.12 -10.64
C GLU A 874 31.28 -13.11 -9.55
N GLU A 875 31.33 -14.03 -8.59
CA GLU A 875 30.40 -14.09 -7.45
C GLU A 875 30.50 -12.84 -6.55
N MET A 876 31.71 -12.29 -6.42
CA MET A 876 31.98 -11.02 -5.75
C MET A 876 31.55 -9.80 -6.59
N GLY A 877 31.30 -9.96 -7.90
CA GLY A 877 30.96 -8.87 -8.81
C GLY A 877 32.15 -7.97 -9.19
N VAL A 878 33.37 -8.44 -8.96
CA VAL A 878 34.63 -7.73 -9.26
C VAL A 878 34.96 -7.81 -10.74
N ILE A 879 34.57 -8.90 -11.42
CA ILE A 879 34.76 -9.06 -12.86
C ILE A 879 33.45 -9.39 -13.59
N TYR A 880 33.39 -9.03 -14.87
CA TYR A 880 32.31 -9.38 -15.80
C TYR A 880 32.88 -9.77 -17.16
N GLU A 881 32.39 -10.88 -17.71
CA GLU A 881 32.73 -11.37 -19.05
C GLU A 881 31.75 -10.86 -20.13
N ASP A 882 32.22 -10.04 -21.07
CA ASP A 882 31.41 -9.61 -22.24
C ASP A 882 31.42 -10.68 -23.32
N THR A 883 30.54 -11.68 -23.18
CA THR A 883 30.39 -12.82 -24.12
C THR A 883 30.01 -12.40 -25.54
N GLY A 884 29.59 -11.14 -25.74
CA GLY A 884 29.36 -10.56 -27.06
C GLY A 884 30.64 -10.19 -27.83
N LYS A 885 31.82 -10.23 -27.20
CA LYS A 885 33.11 -10.06 -27.87
C LYS A 885 33.75 -11.41 -28.19
N GLN A 886 34.21 -11.57 -29.42
CA GLN A 886 34.99 -12.74 -29.87
C GLN A 886 36.49 -12.66 -29.52
N ASP A 887 36.90 -11.62 -28.78
CA ASP A 887 38.28 -11.37 -28.35
C ASP A 887 38.58 -12.13 -27.04
N THR A 888 39.84 -12.53 -26.83
CA THR A 888 40.30 -13.15 -25.58
C THR A 888 40.32 -12.15 -24.43
N ALA A 889 40.61 -10.88 -24.72
CA ALA A 889 40.50 -9.78 -23.76
C ALA A 889 39.05 -9.28 -23.65
N ARG A 890 38.25 -9.99 -22.84
CA ARG A 890 36.79 -9.74 -22.68
C ARG A 890 36.31 -9.52 -21.25
N PHE A 891 37.20 -9.57 -20.27
CA PHE A 891 36.85 -9.32 -18.86
C PHE A 891 37.01 -7.85 -18.49
N TYR A 892 36.04 -7.32 -17.75
CA TYR A 892 36.03 -5.94 -17.25
C TYR A 892 35.95 -5.92 -15.73
N MET A 893 36.30 -4.78 -15.13
CA MET A 893 36.12 -4.49 -13.70
C MET A 893 35.24 -3.24 -13.52
N PRO A 894 34.39 -3.17 -12.48
CA PRO A 894 33.62 -1.99 -12.17
C PRO A 894 34.52 -0.92 -11.54
N GLU A 895 34.14 0.35 -11.63
CA GLU A 895 34.94 1.48 -11.15
C GLU A 895 35.28 1.38 -9.66
N ILE A 896 34.35 0.88 -8.83
CA ILE A 896 34.56 0.69 -7.39
C ILE A 896 35.67 -0.33 -7.04
N PHE A 897 36.11 -1.20 -7.97
CA PHE A 897 37.26 -2.09 -7.76
C PHE A 897 38.47 -1.75 -8.64
N ARG A 898 38.23 -1.19 -9.84
CA ARG A 898 39.26 -1.00 -10.88
C ARG A 898 40.45 -0.16 -10.42
N GLU A 899 40.19 1.03 -9.87
CA GLU A 899 41.27 1.95 -9.47
C GLU A 899 42.06 1.41 -8.27
N GLY A 900 41.37 0.82 -7.29
CA GLY A 900 41.99 0.23 -6.10
C GLY A 900 42.84 -1.01 -6.39
N LEU A 901 42.51 -1.77 -7.43
CA LEU A 901 43.32 -2.89 -7.94
C LEU A 901 44.45 -2.44 -8.89
N GLY A 902 44.52 -1.15 -9.22
CA GLY A 902 45.55 -0.57 -10.08
C GLY A 902 45.37 -0.85 -11.58
N PHE A 903 44.12 -1.06 -12.03
CA PHE A 903 43.81 -1.29 -13.45
C PHE A 903 43.55 0.02 -14.20
N SER A 904 44.23 0.20 -15.32
CA SER A 904 44.07 1.35 -16.21
C SER A 904 43.17 1.03 -17.41
N LEU A 905 42.62 2.07 -18.04
CA LEU A 905 41.94 1.93 -19.33
C LEU A 905 42.97 1.79 -20.46
N ALA A 906 42.63 1.05 -21.51
CA ALA A 906 43.43 1.03 -22.73
C ALA A 906 43.63 2.45 -23.30
N ARG A 907 44.79 2.69 -23.94
CA ARG A 907 45.21 4.03 -24.40
C ARG A 907 44.13 4.68 -25.30
N GLY A 908 43.61 5.84 -24.89
CA GLY A 908 42.56 6.57 -25.63
C GLY A 908 41.12 6.08 -25.39
N ALA A 909 40.91 5.06 -24.56
CA ALA A 909 39.57 4.57 -24.22
C ALA A 909 38.93 5.42 -23.11
N ARG A 910 37.64 5.74 -23.26
CA ARG A 910 36.81 6.35 -22.21
C ARG A 910 36.15 5.26 -21.35
N PRO A 911 36.03 5.44 -20.02
CA PRO A 911 35.33 4.48 -19.18
C PRO A 911 33.86 4.38 -19.58
N ARG A 912 33.45 3.23 -20.10
CA ARG A 912 32.07 2.97 -20.54
C ARG A 912 31.20 2.42 -19.40
N VAL A 913 31.26 3.06 -18.23
CA VAL A 913 30.65 2.59 -16.96
C VAL A 913 29.20 2.15 -17.16
N MET A 914 28.35 3.02 -17.73
CA MET A 914 26.93 2.75 -17.95
C MET A 914 26.67 1.59 -18.94
N VAL A 915 27.47 1.52 -20.01
CA VAL A 915 27.27 0.51 -21.07
C VAL A 915 27.69 -0.87 -20.57
N LEU A 916 28.82 -0.95 -19.86
CA LEU A 916 29.30 -2.20 -19.28
C LEU A 916 28.32 -2.72 -18.22
N LYS A 917 27.77 -1.83 -17.40
CA LYS A 917 26.79 -2.20 -16.38
C LYS A 917 25.46 -2.70 -16.97
N ARG A 918 24.95 -2.03 -18.01
CA ARG A 918 23.76 -2.50 -18.76
C ARG A 918 23.98 -3.86 -19.42
N LYS A 919 25.20 -4.12 -19.89
CA LYS A 919 25.56 -5.44 -20.45
C LYS A 919 25.63 -6.52 -19.38
N ALA A 920 26.20 -6.21 -18.22
CA ALA A 920 26.34 -7.14 -17.10
C ALA A 920 25.00 -7.58 -16.50
N LEU A 921 24.04 -6.65 -16.40
CA LEU A 921 22.74 -6.92 -15.77
C LEU A 921 21.64 -7.36 -16.77
N GLY A 922 21.85 -7.15 -18.08
CA GLY A 922 20.82 -7.36 -19.10
C GLY A 922 20.01 -6.09 -19.42
N LYS A 923 19.41 -6.03 -20.63
CA LYS A 923 18.61 -4.86 -21.06
C LYS A 923 17.37 -4.68 -20.17
N GLY A 924 17.25 -3.53 -19.50
CA GLY A 924 16.04 -3.11 -18.77
C GLY A 924 16.22 -2.81 -17.27
N ILE A 925 17.41 -3.02 -16.70
CA ILE A 925 17.64 -2.98 -15.23
C ILE A 925 18.28 -1.67 -14.74
N LEU A 926 18.50 -0.68 -15.62
CA LEU A 926 19.16 0.61 -15.31
C LEU A 926 18.41 1.83 -15.84
#